data_AF-A0A368GNZ1-F1
#
_entry.id   AF-A0A368GNZ1-F1
#
_cell.length_a   1.000
_cell.length_b   1.000
_cell.length_c   1.000
_cell.angle_alpha   90.00
_cell.angle_beta   90.00
_cell.angle_gamma   90.00
#
_symmetry.space_group_name_H-M   'P 1'
#
loop_
_entity.id
_entity.type
_entity.pdbx_description
1 polymer ?
#
loop_
_entity_poly.entity_id
_entity_poly.type
_entity_poly.pdbx_seq_one_letter_code
_entity_poly.pdbx_strand_id
1 'polypeptide(L)'
;MSFPFLRKSSMGMSMDSGNTSFLHFGDIISLYTEETADLRGFLSTLGLVDDRCIVELRDGRPESPPKKFRDCLFKVCPVNRYAAQKQFWTEQKRFLSGESTFDDDMMHKLRIAAEKEKEQNELEFRKTQGNVIQYGTTVQLLHVKSDKYVTVQKNSPAKCERNAMKVYLDRAGNEGSWFIIEPAYKHYVIGDSVAAGNKISLVPYSVNNQPSAGHVKHQLHLSHCLLKDHQTAAEVNCLNESTEWQVYMFLLFNENQPDIVKSGDVVRLFHADQQTFLTLDAVPKTCPPQDVVFLRMTNRPSAADATSSRALWEVQVVQKDAYRGGAAKWREYYRFKHLATDMYLTAVPATSPVKPATNGRRASLMHMNKSKGTLERTKAEFLAPPALYADGPESTEECSSSSTFFLVPVKSDFPEADKKLLFSLDPGTMPKNKDVPTKSYVRLQHDATNTWVHATNASEKQNLYYSSKNEKGWVRVICENSRVDKETFALLPVSPNEVRDLDFANDACRALRNFIRHIKSGDPVTKESINVTIQLLIECIFFVTNTTNHMMDPLQINDFSPSRDRQKLLREQEVLDQVFQLLKAPFMPRQGVTEIGPLLSSPSDLSEQRNEVFKTMFQLCYSLLRYSQVSYRKNQEFLAEKFGQIQEQIGFDLLAEDTMTAVLHNNPKLLEKYVKTPHIERFVELVRNNRLGKFLDYLADLCVCRGEANKKVQELICNSVLSERHRDIFMETKLINDEVHIGWMGQQPRRLVDLAESATYSTADAEFLDYYRHQLDLLAQMCQEQQYLAIDPPPERKLLNISQQLPAELVLKCMSDARLPSEVRASFTRLMLHLHVVRGSPLSAIRHARLWADIPNEVKVQSYKTTSVEGYSDGGRARVGDQFATDVLNTVESYLDSLRHSHPSGPVLHKDAASVCTNKLTHEMVTLAKALAQFGYYTFDDLLTLTENLLNIVDTSPHSAQTELFCEPIPARTVSHGMTMIHRVTQSMIGGRPRMVDSKSVEKTSMEDTVKAKESRQLLVKTKLIVAEILQFVMDVRRDYRITMALSWFKQNFPCDEHGVLNHTANINERMAHELYEAIYQSSGHELHLDGGDGQLLLAILMQMTMSDYPPLTSIALKVLFRHFTQYQELLEDLKQVQLLVSSDDVENYRQVDRDLFILKNLTEKSELWVHGDRHHSIDGKEHDKDEKT
;
A
#
# COMPACT_ATOMS: atom_id res chain seq x y z
N MET A 1 59.78 28.56 -46.78
CA MET A 1 59.09 28.13 -48.01
C MET A 1 57.65 28.60 -47.94
N SER A 2 57.34 29.57 -48.80
CA SER A 2 56.06 29.95 -49.41
C SER A 2 54.74 29.70 -48.68
N PHE A 3 54.17 30.77 -48.12
CA PHE A 3 52.73 31.02 -48.03
C PHE A 3 52.18 31.43 -49.41
N PRO A 4 51.05 30.85 -49.85
CA PRO A 4 49.98 31.63 -50.50
C PRO A 4 48.58 31.10 -50.07
N PHE A 5 47.43 31.77 -50.15
CA PHE A 5 46.98 33.01 -50.78
C PHE A 5 45.75 33.47 -49.96
N LEU A 6 45.75 34.70 -49.44
CA LEU A 6 44.56 35.40 -48.95
C LEU A 6 43.76 35.88 -50.17
N ARG A 7 42.51 35.42 -50.35
CA ARG A 7 41.51 36.11 -51.17
C ARG A 7 40.43 36.69 -50.27
N LYS A 8 40.45 38.03 -50.15
CA LYS A 8 39.29 38.85 -49.81
C LYS A 8 38.20 38.61 -50.86
N SER A 9 37.00 38.23 -50.43
CA SER A 9 35.78 38.50 -51.19
C SER A 9 34.73 39.05 -50.23
N SER A 10 34.41 40.33 -50.47
CA SER A 10 33.26 41.11 -50.03
C SER A 10 32.26 40.45 -49.08
N MET A 11 32.02 41.13 -47.94
CA MET A 11 30.72 41.16 -47.25
C MET A 11 29.64 41.57 -48.27
N GLY A 12 29.11 40.59 -48.99
CA GLY A 12 27.76 40.66 -49.50
C GLY A 12 26.85 40.37 -48.31
N MET A 13 26.18 41.39 -47.80
CA MET A 13 24.98 41.20 -47.00
C MET A 13 23.97 40.49 -47.91
N SER A 14 23.99 39.16 -47.95
CA SER A 14 22.83 38.40 -48.41
C SER A 14 21.76 38.62 -47.34
N MET A 15 20.75 39.41 -47.71
CA MET A 15 19.47 39.45 -47.01
C MET A 15 18.81 38.07 -47.18
N ASP A 16 19.32 37.06 -46.47
CA ASP A 16 18.56 35.85 -46.23
C ASP A 16 17.65 36.18 -45.04
N SER A 17 16.44 36.62 -45.41
CA SER A 17 15.24 36.76 -44.59
C SER A 17 15.32 36.01 -43.26
N GLY A 18 15.66 36.74 -42.19
CA GLY A 18 15.44 36.28 -40.83
C GLY A 18 13.95 36.03 -40.66
N ASN A 19 13.57 34.78 -40.39
CA ASN A 19 12.21 34.42 -40.01
C ASN A 19 11.84 35.19 -38.74
N THR A 20 11.21 36.36 -38.88
CA THR A 20 10.48 37.04 -37.82
C THR A 20 9.23 36.21 -37.53
N SER A 21 9.37 35.13 -36.76
CA SER A 21 8.23 34.34 -36.30
C SER A 21 7.41 35.19 -35.34
N PHE A 22 6.14 35.43 -35.67
CA PHE A 22 5.20 36.06 -34.77
C PHE A 22 4.83 35.11 -33.62
N LEU A 23 4.42 35.68 -32.49
CA LEU A 23 3.94 34.93 -31.33
C LEU A 23 2.50 34.45 -31.59
N HIS A 24 2.21 33.17 -31.29
CA HIS A 24 0.89 32.57 -31.45
C HIS A 24 0.37 31.95 -30.15
N PHE A 25 -0.94 31.78 -30.05
CA PHE A 25 -1.53 30.96 -29.00
C PHE A 25 -1.09 29.49 -29.12
N GLY A 26 -0.56 28.93 -28.03
CA GLY A 26 -0.02 27.57 -27.97
C GLY A 26 1.50 27.47 -28.11
N ASP A 27 2.20 28.57 -28.39
CA ASP A 27 3.66 28.63 -28.36
C ASP A 27 4.21 28.47 -26.93
N ILE A 28 5.39 27.87 -26.82
CA ILE A 28 6.16 27.79 -25.57
C ILE A 28 7.29 28.81 -25.63
N ILE A 29 7.30 29.72 -24.67
CA ILE A 29 8.21 30.85 -24.58
C ILE A 29 8.99 30.83 -23.25
N SER A 30 10.07 31.59 -23.22
CA SER A 30 10.76 32.00 -22.00
C SER A 30 10.85 33.52 -21.98
N LEU A 31 10.74 34.11 -20.79
CA LEU A 31 10.78 35.56 -20.60
C LEU A 31 12.10 35.93 -19.93
N TYR A 32 12.87 36.81 -20.55
CA TYR A 32 14.17 37.26 -20.06
C TYR A 32 14.14 38.76 -19.79
N THR A 33 14.74 39.20 -18.71
CA THR A 33 14.88 40.63 -18.38
C THR A 33 16.35 40.99 -18.17
N GLU A 34 16.70 42.20 -18.56
CA GLU A 34 18.02 42.80 -18.39
C GLU A 34 17.83 44.29 -18.06
N GLU A 35 17.63 44.59 -16.77
CA GLU A 35 17.50 45.98 -16.30
C GLU A 35 18.87 46.60 -16.02
N THR A 36 19.74 45.86 -15.32
CA THR A 36 21.13 46.26 -15.04
C THR A 36 22.05 45.04 -15.12
N ALA A 37 23.38 45.25 -15.20
CA ALA A 37 24.35 44.16 -15.35
C ALA A 37 24.27 43.08 -14.24
N ASP A 38 23.77 43.45 -13.06
CA ASP A 38 23.59 42.59 -11.88
C ASP A 38 22.14 42.08 -11.70
N LEU A 39 21.15 42.68 -12.38
CA LEU A 39 19.74 42.30 -12.37
C LEU A 39 19.31 41.81 -13.76
N ARG A 40 19.75 40.61 -14.11
CA ARG A 40 19.37 39.92 -15.35
C ARG A 40 19.06 38.47 -15.11
N GLY A 41 18.17 37.90 -15.92
CA GLY A 41 17.88 36.47 -15.88
C GLY A 41 16.53 36.13 -16.51
N PHE A 42 16.24 34.83 -16.51
CA PHE A 42 14.95 34.31 -16.98
C PHE A 42 13.93 34.28 -15.84
N LEU A 43 12.67 34.58 -16.16
CA LEU A 43 11.55 34.29 -15.30
C LEU A 43 11.52 32.78 -15.04
N SER A 44 11.64 32.40 -13.78
CA SER A 44 11.75 31.02 -13.31
C SER A 44 10.82 30.78 -12.12
N THR A 45 10.69 29.51 -11.74
CA THR A 45 9.86 29.07 -10.63
C THR A 45 10.69 28.15 -9.74
N LEU A 46 10.43 28.15 -8.42
CA LEU A 46 11.20 27.33 -7.46
C LEU A 46 10.79 25.84 -7.45
N GLY A 47 10.27 25.33 -8.57
CA GLY A 47 9.87 23.95 -8.76
C GLY A 47 8.35 23.71 -8.66
N LEU A 48 7.95 22.46 -8.42
CA LEU A 48 6.53 22.07 -8.33
C LEU A 48 5.89 22.36 -6.96
N VAL A 49 6.72 22.38 -5.93
CA VAL A 49 6.32 22.49 -4.51
C VAL A 49 6.20 23.95 -4.06
N ASP A 50 6.98 24.85 -4.66
CA ASP A 50 7.03 26.26 -4.30
C ASP A 50 6.42 27.11 -5.42
N ASP A 51 5.30 27.78 -5.11
CA ASP A 51 4.52 28.54 -6.07
C ASP A 51 5.06 29.96 -6.34
N ARG A 52 6.23 30.33 -5.79
CA ARG A 52 6.84 31.64 -6.00
C ARG A 52 7.47 31.76 -7.39
N CYS A 53 7.21 32.89 -8.05
CA CYS A 53 7.88 33.31 -9.27
C CYS A 53 9.15 34.10 -8.93
N ILE A 54 10.28 33.74 -9.54
CA ILE A 54 11.60 34.31 -9.24
C ILE A 54 12.41 34.56 -10.51
N VAL A 55 13.49 35.33 -10.39
CA VAL A 55 14.56 35.38 -11.40
C VAL A 55 15.88 35.01 -10.72
N GLU A 56 16.57 34.00 -11.24
CA GLU A 56 17.91 33.66 -10.78
C GLU A 56 18.94 34.61 -11.41
N LEU A 57 19.52 35.51 -10.61
CA LEU A 57 20.35 36.62 -11.12
C LEU A 57 21.75 36.18 -11.58
N ARG A 58 22.21 35.01 -11.10
CA ARG A 58 23.55 34.48 -11.36
C ARG A 58 23.58 33.34 -12.36
N ASP A 59 22.43 32.85 -12.80
CA ASP A 59 22.32 31.66 -13.66
C ASP A 59 21.55 32.03 -14.94
N GLY A 60 22.18 31.79 -16.09
CA GLY A 60 21.53 31.92 -17.39
C GLY A 60 21.76 33.24 -18.14
N ARG A 61 22.28 33.13 -19.36
CA ARG A 61 22.16 34.13 -20.44
C ARG A 61 21.46 33.49 -21.64
N PRO A 62 20.95 34.24 -22.61
CA PRO A 62 20.42 33.64 -23.84
C PRO A 62 21.42 32.67 -24.52
N GLU A 63 22.72 32.96 -24.46
CA GLU A 63 23.76 32.09 -25.05
C GLU A 63 24.05 30.82 -24.21
N SER A 64 23.67 30.82 -22.93
CA SER A 64 23.90 29.73 -21.98
C SER A 64 22.75 29.72 -20.98
N PRO A 65 21.60 29.09 -21.31
CA PRO A 65 20.40 29.12 -20.49
C PRO A 65 20.62 28.42 -19.14
N PRO A 66 19.82 28.72 -18.11
CA PRO A 66 19.91 28.10 -16.79
C PRO A 66 19.89 26.57 -16.86
N LYS A 67 20.61 25.89 -15.94
CA LYS A 67 20.67 24.41 -15.88
C LYS A 67 19.30 23.74 -15.76
N LYS A 68 18.34 24.44 -15.14
CA LYS A 68 16.95 24.04 -15.01
C LYS A 68 16.03 24.84 -15.91
N PHE A 69 16.40 25.00 -17.18
CA PHE A 69 15.63 25.83 -18.11
C PHE A 69 14.14 25.44 -18.22
N ARG A 70 13.77 24.18 -17.93
CA ARG A 70 12.36 23.74 -17.83
C ARG A 70 11.53 24.49 -16.79
N ASP A 71 12.15 25.05 -15.76
CA ASP A 71 11.50 25.89 -14.74
C ASP A 71 11.20 27.31 -15.27
N CYS A 72 11.70 27.66 -16.47
CA CYS A 72 11.56 28.97 -17.13
C CYS A 72 10.61 28.95 -18.34
N LEU A 73 9.93 27.83 -18.60
CA LEU A 73 9.10 27.64 -19.80
C LEU A 73 7.63 27.92 -19.51
N PHE A 74 7.05 28.82 -20.30
CA PHE A 74 5.65 29.21 -20.21
C PHE A 74 4.95 29.01 -21.54
N LYS A 75 3.79 28.35 -21.51
CA LYS A 75 2.89 28.21 -22.65
C LYS A 75 1.92 29.39 -22.68
N VAL A 76 1.79 30.03 -23.84
CA VAL A 76 0.86 31.14 -24.03
C VAL A 76 -0.53 30.60 -24.32
N CYS A 77 -1.47 30.89 -23.43
CA CYS A 77 -2.85 30.42 -23.48
C CYS A 77 -3.83 31.59 -23.67
N PRO A 78 -4.99 31.35 -24.31
CA PRO A 78 -6.11 32.28 -24.32
C PRO A 78 -6.74 32.37 -22.93
N VAL A 79 -7.65 33.33 -22.77
CA VAL A 79 -8.32 33.63 -21.51
C VAL A 79 -9.35 32.56 -21.17
N ASN A 80 -9.17 31.88 -20.05
CA ASN A 80 -10.15 30.94 -19.51
C ASN A 80 -11.28 31.64 -18.75
N ARG A 81 -12.46 31.02 -18.76
CA ARG A 81 -13.62 31.41 -17.94
C ARG A 81 -13.56 30.69 -16.59
N TYR A 82 -13.88 31.41 -15.52
CA TYR A 82 -13.76 30.93 -14.13
C TYR A 82 -15.06 31.06 -13.32
N ALA A 83 -16.17 31.42 -13.95
CA ALA A 83 -17.38 31.83 -13.23
C ALA A 83 -18.00 30.66 -12.46
N ALA A 84 -18.17 29.51 -13.13
CA ALA A 84 -18.75 28.31 -12.51
C ALA A 84 -17.79 27.69 -11.49
N GLN A 85 -16.49 27.64 -11.79
CA GLN A 85 -15.47 27.13 -10.86
C GLN A 85 -15.38 27.96 -9.57
N LYS A 86 -15.40 29.29 -9.69
CA LYS A 86 -15.40 30.20 -8.55
C LYS A 86 -16.64 30.03 -7.66
N GLN A 87 -17.82 29.88 -8.26
CA GLN A 87 -19.06 29.60 -7.53
C GLN A 87 -18.97 28.27 -6.78
N PHE A 88 -18.54 27.20 -7.46
CA PHE A 88 -18.37 25.89 -6.85
C PHE A 88 -17.41 25.93 -5.65
N TRP A 89 -16.22 26.53 -5.78
CA TRP A 89 -15.27 26.59 -4.66
C TRP A 89 -15.75 27.49 -3.51
N THR A 90 -16.45 28.58 -3.81
CA THR A 90 -16.97 29.48 -2.77
C THR A 90 -18.03 28.77 -1.95
N GLU A 91 -18.98 28.11 -2.61
CA GLU A 91 -20.04 27.36 -1.92
C GLU A 91 -19.51 26.09 -1.25
N GLN A 92 -18.52 25.41 -1.83
CA GLN A 92 -17.86 24.28 -1.19
C GLN A 92 -17.19 24.66 0.14
N LYS A 93 -16.51 25.82 0.18
CA LYS A 93 -15.91 26.34 1.43
C LYS A 93 -16.98 26.66 2.47
N ARG A 94 -18.09 27.29 2.06
CA ARG A 94 -19.23 27.59 2.95
C ARG A 94 -19.95 26.33 3.43
N PHE A 95 -20.04 25.31 2.59
CA PHE A 95 -20.67 24.04 2.90
C PHE A 95 -19.88 23.32 4.00
N LEU A 96 -18.55 23.35 3.91
CA LEU A 96 -17.65 22.80 4.92
C LEU A 96 -17.61 23.61 6.23
N SER A 97 -17.79 24.94 6.18
CA SER A 97 -17.90 25.77 7.39
C SER A 97 -19.28 25.69 8.06
N GLY A 98 -20.23 24.94 7.47
CA GLY A 98 -21.61 24.81 7.97
C GLY A 98 -22.47 26.06 7.73
N GLU A 99 -21.99 27.03 6.93
CA GLU A 99 -22.68 28.29 6.63
C GLU A 99 -23.47 28.25 5.31
N SER A 100 -23.32 27.19 4.49
CA SER A 100 -24.01 27.11 3.20
C SER A 100 -25.49 26.73 3.35
N THR A 101 -26.31 27.36 2.52
CA THR A 101 -27.74 27.05 2.37
C THR A 101 -28.00 25.97 1.31
N PHE A 102 -26.96 25.44 0.67
CA PHE A 102 -27.05 24.49 -0.44
C PHE A 102 -27.09 23.04 0.06
N ASP A 103 -27.90 22.20 -0.58
CA ASP A 103 -27.93 20.75 -0.35
C ASP A 103 -26.86 20.02 -1.18
N ASP A 104 -26.64 18.74 -0.87
CA ASP A 104 -25.65 17.90 -1.57
C ASP A 104 -25.93 17.77 -3.08
N ASP A 105 -27.22 17.77 -3.49
CA ASP A 105 -27.60 17.71 -4.90
C ASP A 105 -27.23 18.99 -5.66
N MET A 106 -27.45 20.16 -5.05
CA MET A 106 -27.03 21.42 -5.65
C MET A 106 -25.50 21.57 -5.67
N MET A 107 -24.79 21.09 -4.65
CA MET A 107 -23.32 21.01 -4.67
C MET A 107 -22.81 20.11 -5.79
N HIS A 108 -23.50 18.98 -6.05
CA HIS A 108 -23.18 18.11 -7.19
C HIS A 108 -23.42 18.81 -8.53
N LYS A 109 -24.52 19.55 -8.69
CA LYS A 109 -24.81 20.35 -9.90
C LYS A 109 -23.75 21.42 -10.15
N LEU A 110 -23.30 22.13 -9.10
CA LEU A 110 -22.23 23.13 -9.21
C LEU A 110 -20.91 22.49 -9.65
N ARG A 111 -20.60 21.27 -9.16
CA ARG A 111 -19.43 20.51 -9.61
C ARG A 111 -19.50 20.18 -11.09
N ILE A 112 -20.64 19.67 -11.56
CA ILE A 112 -20.86 19.34 -12.98
C ILE A 112 -20.73 20.61 -13.85
N ALA A 113 -21.28 21.74 -13.38
CA ALA A 113 -21.16 23.01 -14.09
C ALA A 113 -19.70 23.48 -14.20
N ALA A 114 -18.92 23.33 -13.12
CA ALA A 114 -17.49 23.66 -13.09
C ALA A 114 -16.65 22.75 -14.02
N GLU A 115 -16.96 21.45 -14.06
CA GLU A 115 -16.31 20.49 -14.99
C GLU A 115 -16.66 20.82 -16.45
N LYS A 116 -17.92 21.15 -16.76
CA LYS A 116 -18.36 21.55 -18.10
C LYS A 116 -17.74 22.88 -18.56
N GLU A 117 -17.56 23.85 -17.66
CA GLU A 117 -16.83 25.10 -17.93
C GLU A 117 -15.37 24.80 -18.31
N LYS A 118 -14.73 23.85 -17.63
CA LYS A 118 -13.36 23.42 -17.94
C LYS A 118 -13.25 22.79 -19.34
N GLU A 119 -14.16 21.88 -19.69
CA GLU A 119 -14.21 21.27 -21.03
C GLU A 119 -14.39 22.33 -22.13
N GLN A 120 -15.24 23.33 -21.86
CA GLN A 120 -15.47 24.44 -22.79
C GLN A 120 -14.20 25.30 -22.97
N ASN A 121 -13.47 25.60 -21.89
CA ASN A 121 -12.19 26.32 -21.96
C ASN A 121 -11.16 25.54 -22.79
N GLU A 122 -11.07 24.21 -22.63
CA GLU A 122 -10.19 23.36 -23.45
C GLU A 122 -10.59 23.33 -24.93
N LEU A 123 -11.89 23.40 -25.24
CA LEU A 123 -12.38 23.52 -26.61
C LEU A 123 -12.04 24.89 -27.22
N GLU A 124 -12.19 25.98 -26.48
CA GLU A 124 -11.79 27.33 -26.91
C GLU A 124 -10.28 27.43 -27.13
N PHE A 125 -9.47 26.80 -26.27
CA PHE A 125 -8.04 26.66 -26.46
C PHE A 125 -7.71 26.01 -27.81
N ARG A 126 -8.30 24.85 -28.11
CA ARG A 126 -8.05 24.14 -29.37
C ARG A 126 -8.48 24.93 -30.62
N LYS A 127 -9.51 25.78 -30.51
CA LYS A 127 -9.99 26.62 -31.62
C LYS A 127 -9.08 27.83 -31.89
N THR A 128 -8.46 28.38 -30.85
CA THR A 128 -7.64 29.60 -30.95
C THR A 128 -6.15 29.30 -31.11
N GLN A 129 -5.73 28.06 -30.92
CA GLN A 129 -4.36 27.60 -31.12
C GLN A 129 -3.87 27.93 -32.53
N GLY A 130 -2.70 28.55 -32.63
CA GLY A 130 -2.09 28.98 -33.89
C GLY A 130 -2.53 30.37 -34.38
N ASN A 131 -3.42 31.07 -33.68
CA ASN A 131 -3.73 32.47 -34.00
C ASN A 131 -2.60 33.40 -33.54
N VAL A 132 -2.27 34.39 -34.37
CA VAL A 132 -1.24 35.41 -34.08
C VAL A 132 -1.69 36.33 -32.95
N ILE A 133 -0.78 36.62 -32.04
CA ILE A 133 -0.99 37.52 -30.90
C ILE A 133 -0.57 38.94 -31.27
N GLN A 134 -1.46 39.89 -31.01
CA GLN A 134 -1.24 41.31 -31.24
C GLN A 134 -1.04 42.06 -29.92
N TYR A 135 -0.29 43.17 -29.93
CA TYR A 135 -0.20 44.07 -28.78
C TYR A 135 -1.61 44.55 -28.38
N GLY A 136 -1.93 44.48 -27.09
CA GLY A 136 -3.27 44.71 -26.52
C GLY A 136 -4.11 43.45 -26.33
N THR A 137 -3.66 42.29 -26.80
CA THR A 137 -4.34 41.01 -26.57
C THR A 137 -4.17 40.55 -25.13
N THR A 138 -5.24 40.06 -24.51
CA THR A 138 -5.22 39.41 -23.19
C THR A 138 -4.82 37.95 -23.32
N VAL A 139 -3.84 37.52 -22.55
CA VAL A 139 -3.27 36.18 -22.53
C VAL A 139 -3.16 35.63 -21.11
N GLN A 140 -2.92 34.33 -21.00
CA GLN A 140 -2.53 33.66 -19.77
C GLN A 140 -1.21 32.92 -19.98
N LEU A 141 -0.38 32.90 -18.93
CA LEU A 141 0.90 32.20 -18.95
C LEU A 141 0.78 30.94 -18.09
N LEU A 142 0.83 29.78 -18.73
CA LEU A 142 0.82 28.48 -18.08
C LEU A 142 2.25 27.97 -17.96
N HIS A 143 2.76 27.78 -16.74
CA HIS A 143 4.08 27.20 -16.53
C HIS A 143 4.09 25.72 -16.94
N VAL A 144 4.95 25.35 -17.89
CA VAL A 144 4.91 24.04 -18.57
C VAL A 144 5.18 22.89 -17.61
N LYS A 145 6.13 23.04 -16.69
CA LYS A 145 6.51 21.97 -15.76
C LYS A 145 5.46 21.75 -14.67
N SER A 146 4.93 22.83 -14.07
CA SER A 146 3.97 22.72 -12.97
C SER A 146 2.52 22.60 -13.38
N ASP A 147 2.19 22.98 -14.63
CA ASP A 147 0.81 23.08 -15.12
C ASP A 147 -0.04 24.04 -14.26
N LYS A 148 0.59 25.12 -13.81
CA LYS A 148 -0.01 26.20 -13.00
C LYS A 148 0.07 27.53 -13.75
N TYR A 149 -0.94 28.38 -13.59
CA TYR A 149 -1.02 29.69 -14.20
C TYR A 149 -0.33 30.75 -13.34
N VAL A 150 0.48 31.61 -13.96
CA VAL A 150 1.02 32.80 -13.31
C VAL A 150 -0.14 33.72 -12.94
N THR A 151 -0.20 34.17 -11.68
CA THR A 151 -1.37 34.85 -11.12
C THR A 151 -0.97 35.96 -10.17
N VAL A 152 -1.62 37.13 -10.29
CA VAL A 152 -1.42 38.27 -9.40
C VAL A 152 -2.50 38.30 -8.32
N GLN A 153 -2.10 38.38 -7.06
CA GLN A 153 -3.01 38.48 -5.91
C GLN A 153 -3.17 39.94 -5.46
N LYS A 154 -4.30 40.57 -5.83
CA LYS A 154 -4.57 41.99 -5.52
C LYS A 154 -4.61 42.32 -4.02
N ASN A 155 -5.06 41.38 -3.19
CA ASN A 155 -5.32 41.61 -1.75
C ASN A 155 -4.17 41.12 -0.85
N SER A 156 -3.01 40.74 -1.41
CA SER A 156 -1.89 40.21 -0.63
C SER A 156 -0.58 40.88 -1.07
N PRO A 157 0.19 41.48 -0.13
CA PRO A 157 1.48 42.08 -0.44
C PRO A 157 2.54 41.02 -0.77
N ALA A 158 3.53 41.37 -1.59
CA ALA A 158 4.68 40.52 -1.89
C ALA A 158 5.60 40.34 -0.65
N LYS A 159 6.46 39.32 -0.68
CA LYS A 159 7.20 38.85 0.49
C LYS A 159 8.38 39.75 0.84
N CYS A 160 9.15 40.17 -0.17
CA CYS A 160 10.26 41.09 0.02
C CYS A 160 9.78 42.54 -0.08
N GLU A 161 9.04 42.88 -1.14
CA GLU A 161 8.52 44.24 -1.38
C GLU A 161 7.06 44.38 -0.92
N ARG A 162 6.85 44.95 0.28
CA ARG A 162 5.51 45.01 0.89
C ARG A 162 4.52 45.97 0.19
N ASN A 163 5.04 46.90 -0.61
CA ASN A 163 4.31 47.84 -1.48
C ASN A 163 3.85 47.20 -2.79
N ALA A 164 4.43 46.06 -3.20
CA ALA A 164 4.06 45.36 -4.42
C ALA A 164 3.00 44.28 -4.15
N MET A 165 2.21 43.93 -5.17
CA MET A 165 1.27 42.82 -5.11
C MET A 165 2.00 41.48 -5.33
N LYS A 166 1.57 40.46 -4.60
CA LYS A 166 2.15 39.11 -4.70
C LYS A 166 1.84 38.45 -6.04
N VAL A 167 2.86 37.85 -6.65
CA VAL A 167 2.71 36.99 -7.85
C VAL A 167 3.04 35.56 -7.46
N TYR A 168 2.20 34.61 -7.88
CA TYR A 168 2.36 33.19 -7.56
C TYR A 168 1.76 32.31 -8.67
N LEU A 169 2.05 31.02 -8.60
CA LEU A 169 1.49 30.00 -9.48
C LEU A 169 0.21 29.42 -8.89
N ASP A 170 -0.90 29.52 -9.63
CA ASP A 170 -2.20 28.97 -9.25
C ASP A 170 -2.57 27.77 -10.14
N ARG A 171 -3.02 26.66 -9.54
CA ARG A 171 -3.28 25.41 -10.27
C ARG A 171 -4.46 25.50 -11.23
N ALA A 172 -5.51 26.21 -10.85
CA ALA A 172 -6.67 26.42 -11.72
C ALA A 172 -6.54 27.70 -12.55
N GLY A 173 -5.82 28.69 -12.03
CA GLY A 173 -5.87 30.05 -12.50
C GLY A 173 -7.17 30.73 -12.07
N ASN A 174 -7.16 32.06 -12.11
CA ASN A 174 -8.31 32.89 -11.79
C ASN A 174 -8.28 34.21 -12.58
N GLU A 175 -9.18 35.13 -12.27
CA GLU A 175 -9.26 36.46 -12.92
C GLU A 175 -7.94 37.27 -12.80
N GLY A 176 -7.11 36.97 -11.79
CA GLY A 176 -5.77 37.54 -11.61
C GLY A 176 -4.68 36.93 -12.49
N SER A 177 -4.99 35.88 -13.27
CA SER A 177 -4.07 35.22 -14.20
C SER A 177 -4.12 35.82 -15.63
N TRP A 178 -4.90 36.88 -15.83
CA TRP A 178 -5.07 37.55 -17.12
C TRP A 178 -4.07 38.70 -17.27
N PHE A 179 -3.24 38.64 -18.31
CA PHE A 179 -2.25 39.65 -18.63
C PHE A 179 -2.50 40.24 -20.02
N ILE A 180 -2.43 41.56 -20.15
CA ILE A 180 -2.43 42.27 -21.42
C ILE A 180 -0.97 42.46 -21.85
N ILE A 181 -0.65 42.09 -23.09
CA ILE A 181 0.68 42.32 -23.66
C ILE A 181 0.72 43.74 -24.24
N GLU A 182 1.46 44.65 -23.61
CA GLU A 182 1.70 46.01 -24.12
C GLU A 182 3.13 46.13 -24.67
N PRO A 183 3.36 47.00 -25.68
CA PRO A 183 4.71 47.21 -26.20
C PRO A 183 5.55 48.00 -25.20
N ALA A 184 6.80 47.57 -24.96
CA ALA A 184 7.73 48.32 -24.10
C ALA A 184 8.16 49.65 -24.74
N TYR A 185 8.19 49.71 -26.08
CA TYR A 185 8.61 50.88 -26.83
C TYR A 185 7.48 51.50 -27.65
N LYS A 186 7.44 52.83 -27.68
CA LYS A 186 6.38 53.63 -28.32
C LYS A 186 6.31 53.54 -29.86
N HIS A 187 7.25 52.86 -30.52
CA HIS A 187 7.23 52.66 -31.97
C HIS A 187 6.34 51.48 -32.41
N TYR A 188 5.93 50.62 -31.48
CA TYR A 188 4.88 49.63 -31.68
C TYR A 188 3.56 50.16 -31.13
N VAL A 189 2.46 49.91 -31.83
CA VAL A 189 1.12 50.35 -31.46
C VAL A 189 0.25 49.13 -31.11
N ILE A 190 -0.76 49.35 -30.25
CA ILE A 190 -1.79 48.34 -29.97
C ILE A 190 -2.42 47.89 -31.31
N GLY A 191 -2.48 46.59 -31.55
CA GLY A 191 -2.90 45.97 -32.80
C GLY A 191 -1.77 45.43 -33.68
N ASP A 192 -0.51 45.86 -33.48
CA ASP A 192 0.63 45.30 -34.18
C ASP A 192 0.90 43.85 -33.74
N SER A 193 1.42 43.02 -34.64
CA SER A 193 1.76 41.62 -34.31
C SER A 193 3.05 41.54 -33.48
N VAL A 194 3.03 40.76 -32.41
CA VAL A 194 4.20 40.60 -31.52
C VAL A 194 5.20 39.66 -32.16
N ALA A 195 6.42 40.13 -32.46
CA ALA A 195 7.47 39.28 -33.02
C ALA A 195 8.33 38.63 -31.92
N ALA A 196 8.86 37.44 -32.20
CA ALA A 196 9.86 36.79 -31.36
C ALA A 196 11.08 37.70 -31.13
N GLY A 197 11.54 37.80 -29.89
CA GLY A 197 12.67 38.65 -29.48
C GLY A 197 12.29 40.11 -29.16
N ASN A 198 11.03 40.52 -29.36
CA ASN A 198 10.56 41.83 -28.92
C ASN A 198 10.49 41.93 -27.39
N LYS A 199 10.66 43.16 -26.90
CA LYS A 199 10.47 43.49 -25.49
C LYS A 199 9.03 43.92 -25.24
N ILE A 200 8.40 43.29 -24.26
CA ILE A 200 7.00 43.48 -23.90
C ILE A 200 6.87 43.88 -22.43
N SER A 201 5.75 44.53 -22.11
CA SER A 201 5.29 44.77 -20.76
C SER A 201 4.05 43.92 -20.49
N LEU A 202 4.06 43.15 -19.39
CA LEU A 202 2.94 42.29 -18.99
C LEU A 202 2.10 42.98 -17.92
N VAL A 203 0.91 43.40 -18.32
CA VAL A 203 0.04 44.23 -17.49
C VAL A 203 -1.15 43.41 -16.98
N PRO A 204 -1.34 43.21 -15.67
CA PRO A 204 -2.48 42.44 -15.16
C PRO A 204 -3.82 43.15 -15.43
N TYR A 205 -4.78 42.40 -15.97
CA TYR A 205 -6.11 42.91 -16.32
C TYR A 205 -6.91 43.36 -15.09
N SER A 206 -6.84 42.60 -14.00
CA SER A 206 -7.65 42.79 -12.77
C SER A 206 -7.35 44.09 -12.00
N VAL A 207 -6.21 44.73 -12.28
CA VAL A 207 -5.73 45.92 -11.57
C VAL A 207 -6.05 47.20 -12.34
N ASN A 208 -6.11 47.15 -13.67
CA ASN A 208 -6.11 48.34 -14.54
C ASN A 208 -7.48 48.78 -15.08
N ASN A 209 -8.60 48.35 -14.48
CA ASN A 209 -9.93 48.85 -14.82
C ASN A 209 -10.19 50.33 -14.47
N GLN A 210 -9.19 51.08 -13.96
CA GLN A 210 -9.29 52.52 -13.75
C GLN A 210 -8.21 53.28 -14.54
N PRO A 211 -8.58 54.11 -15.54
CA PRO A 211 -7.65 54.94 -16.28
C PRO A 211 -7.27 56.15 -15.42
N SER A 212 -6.16 56.05 -14.67
CA SER A 212 -5.54 57.23 -14.06
C SER A 212 -4.51 57.79 -15.05
N ALA A 213 -4.85 58.94 -15.63
CA ALA A 213 -3.99 59.66 -16.58
C ALA A 213 -2.66 60.05 -15.90
N GLY A 214 -1.55 59.49 -16.40
CA GLY A 214 -0.19 59.97 -16.10
C GLY A 214 0.70 59.07 -15.22
N HIS A 215 0.17 58.03 -14.57
CA HIS A 215 0.99 57.09 -13.79
C HIS A 215 1.29 55.81 -14.58
N VAL A 216 2.51 55.27 -14.41
CA VAL A 216 2.91 53.97 -14.97
C VAL A 216 1.95 52.91 -14.44
N LYS A 217 1.39 52.13 -15.35
CA LYS A 217 0.47 51.03 -15.04
C LYS A 217 1.19 50.00 -14.17
N HIS A 218 0.46 49.33 -13.28
CA HIS A 218 0.99 48.15 -12.60
C HIS A 218 1.35 47.10 -13.66
N GLN A 219 2.53 46.50 -13.55
CA GLN A 219 3.00 45.45 -14.46
C GLN A 219 3.83 44.42 -13.70
N LEU A 220 4.15 43.31 -14.36
CA LEU A 220 5.02 42.29 -13.81
C LEU A 220 6.44 42.85 -13.65
N HIS A 221 6.89 42.99 -12.40
CA HIS A 221 8.11 43.69 -12.03
C HIS A 221 9.13 42.74 -11.39
N LEU A 222 10.40 42.93 -11.72
CA LEU A 222 11.52 42.26 -11.07
C LEU A 222 11.99 43.09 -9.88
N SER A 223 11.74 42.61 -8.66
CA SER A 223 12.13 43.36 -7.46
C SER A 223 13.64 43.44 -7.32
N HIS A 224 14.13 44.59 -6.84
CA HIS A 224 15.54 44.76 -6.45
C HIS A 224 15.90 44.02 -5.14
N CYS A 225 14.91 43.42 -4.46
CA CYS A 225 15.12 42.70 -3.21
C CYS A 225 15.40 41.21 -3.44
N LEU A 226 16.51 40.72 -2.88
CA LEU A 226 16.85 39.29 -2.87
C LEU A 226 16.02 38.51 -1.85
N LEU A 227 15.78 37.23 -2.17
CA LEU A 227 15.14 36.29 -1.25
C LEU A 227 16.10 35.92 -0.12
N LYS A 228 15.61 35.97 1.13
CA LYS A 228 16.43 35.65 2.33
C LYS A 228 16.88 34.18 2.38
N ASP A 229 16.03 33.30 1.86
CA ASP A 229 16.22 31.85 1.75
C ASP A 229 17.01 31.43 0.51
N HIS A 230 17.01 32.26 -0.53
CA HIS A 230 17.69 32.00 -1.81
C HIS A 230 18.46 33.24 -2.27
N GLN A 231 19.68 33.42 -1.76
CA GLN A 231 20.49 34.63 -1.96
C GLN A 231 20.86 34.94 -3.42
N THR A 232 20.65 34.00 -4.34
CA THR A 232 20.91 34.15 -5.78
C THR A 232 19.66 34.48 -6.61
N ALA A 233 18.49 34.57 -5.97
CA ALA A 233 17.21 34.80 -6.64
C ALA A 233 16.54 36.09 -6.16
N ALA A 234 15.97 36.83 -7.11
CA ALA A 234 15.14 37.99 -6.88
C ALA A 234 13.65 37.61 -6.99
N GLU A 235 12.81 38.27 -6.18
CA GLU A 235 11.36 38.08 -6.20
C GLU A 235 10.76 38.76 -7.44
N VAL A 236 9.84 38.07 -8.12
CA VAL A 236 9.00 38.69 -9.15
C VAL A 236 7.66 39.05 -8.51
N ASN A 237 7.29 40.32 -8.60
CA ASN A 237 6.08 40.86 -8.01
C ASN A 237 5.30 41.70 -9.04
N CYS A 238 4.25 42.40 -8.62
CA CYS A 238 3.56 43.35 -9.47
C CYS A 238 3.54 44.75 -8.84
N LEU A 239 4.17 45.69 -9.53
CA LEU A 239 4.39 47.06 -9.07
C LEU A 239 4.19 48.03 -10.25
N ASN A 240 4.03 49.32 -9.96
CA ASN A 240 3.92 50.41 -10.92
C ASN A 240 5.30 50.89 -11.46
N GLU A 241 6.27 49.99 -11.58
CA GLU A 241 7.59 50.23 -12.16
C GLU A 241 7.76 49.48 -13.49
N SER A 242 8.57 50.01 -14.41
CA SER A 242 8.76 49.43 -15.75
C SER A 242 9.86 48.39 -15.80
N THR A 243 9.46 47.12 -15.91
CA THR A 243 10.34 46.00 -16.24
C THR A 243 10.07 45.52 -17.66
N GLU A 244 11.11 45.52 -18.50
CA GLU A 244 11.04 45.07 -19.88
C GLU A 244 11.29 43.55 -19.98
N TRP A 245 10.32 42.79 -20.48
CA TRP A 245 10.47 41.35 -20.69
C TRP A 245 10.71 41.04 -22.16
N GLN A 246 11.88 40.50 -22.49
CA GLN A 246 12.20 40.01 -23.82
C GLN A 246 11.65 38.59 -24.01
N VAL A 247 10.89 38.38 -25.10
CA VAL A 247 10.25 37.09 -25.41
C VAL A 247 11.19 36.22 -26.25
N TYR A 248 11.63 35.10 -25.70
CA TYR A 248 12.41 34.09 -26.43
C TYR A 248 11.56 32.86 -26.75
N MET A 249 11.61 32.40 -28.00
CA MET A 249 10.85 31.25 -28.47
C MET A 249 11.58 29.95 -28.15
N PHE A 250 10.95 29.08 -27.36
CA PHE A 250 11.46 27.74 -27.09
C PHE A 250 10.91 26.73 -28.10
N LEU A 251 9.58 26.65 -28.25
CA LEU A 251 8.94 25.70 -29.15
C LEU A 251 7.72 26.35 -29.83
N LEU A 252 7.64 26.22 -31.15
CA LEU A 252 6.50 26.74 -31.93
C LEU A 252 5.29 25.82 -31.80
N PHE A 253 4.08 26.37 -31.90
CA PHE A 253 2.83 25.61 -31.82
C PHE A 253 2.74 24.50 -32.89
N ASN A 254 3.33 24.72 -34.06
CA ASN A 254 3.34 23.75 -35.16
C ASN A 254 4.37 22.63 -34.95
N GLU A 255 5.46 22.90 -34.23
CA GLU A 255 6.46 21.92 -33.79
C GLU A 255 5.96 21.12 -32.57
N ASN A 256 5.03 21.69 -31.79
CA ASN A 256 4.45 21.08 -30.61
C ASN A 256 3.34 20.05 -30.91
N GLN A 257 3.60 19.12 -31.84
CA GLN A 257 2.67 18.02 -32.13
C GLN A 257 2.80 16.89 -31.09
N PRO A 258 1.74 16.10 -30.85
CA PRO A 258 1.79 14.97 -29.92
C PRO A 258 2.49 13.73 -30.50
N ASP A 259 2.52 13.57 -31.83
CA ASP A 259 3.02 12.36 -32.50
C ASP A 259 4.51 12.40 -32.84
N ILE A 260 5.15 13.57 -32.66
CA ILE A 260 6.55 13.83 -33.00
C ILE A 260 7.34 14.06 -31.72
N VAL A 261 8.53 13.47 -31.61
CA VAL A 261 9.45 13.74 -30.49
C VAL A 261 9.90 15.19 -30.56
N LYS A 262 9.87 15.92 -29.45
CA LYS A 262 10.38 17.30 -29.37
C LYS A 262 11.33 17.51 -28.20
N SER A 263 12.02 18.66 -28.22
CA SER A 263 12.89 19.06 -27.11
C SER A 263 12.07 19.21 -25.82
N GLY A 264 12.52 18.57 -24.74
CA GLY A 264 11.83 18.51 -23.46
C GLY A 264 10.94 17.27 -23.27
N ASP A 265 10.72 16.46 -24.31
CA ASP A 265 10.03 15.18 -24.15
C ASP A 265 10.89 14.18 -23.37
N VAL A 266 10.23 13.37 -22.54
CA VAL A 266 10.87 12.32 -21.76
C VAL A 266 10.54 10.97 -22.37
N VAL A 267 11.59 10.19 -22.65
CA VAL A 267 11.50 8.88 -23.28
C VAL A 267 12.19 7.81 -22.44
N ARG A 268 11.76 6.57 -22.60
CA ARG A 268 12.54 5.38 -22.20
C ARG A 268 13.20 4.79 -23.44
N LEU A 269 14.50 4.53 -23.33
CA LEU A 269 15.28 3.86 -24.36
C LEU A 269 15.20 2.35 -24.12
N PHE A 270 14.36 1.66 -24.89
CA PHE A 270 14.13 0.21 -24.78
C PHE A 270 14.98 -0.54 -25.81
N HIS A 271 15.92 -1.35 -25.36
CA HIS A 271 16.72 -2.19 -26.24
C HIS A 271 15.88 -3.36 -26.75
N ALA A 272 15.61 -3.40 -28.06
CA ALA A 272 14.63 -4.32 -28.64
C ALA A 272 15.02 -5.81 -28.53
N ASP A 273 16.31 -6.11 -28.70
CA ASP A 273 16.80 -7.50 -28.73
C ASP A 273 16.93 -8.10 -27.31
N GLN A 274 17.72 -7.47 -26.43
CA GLN A 274 17.83 -7.88 -25.02
C GLN A 274 16.55 -7.70 -24.19
N GLN A 275 15.54 -6.97 -24.70
CA GLN A 275 14.33 -6.59 -23.97
C GLN A 275 14.64 -5.92 -22.63
N THR A 276 15.43 -4.85 -22.63
CA THR A 276 15.87 -4.16 -21.41
C THR A 276 15.84 -2.64 -21.57
N PHE A 277 15.67 -1.92 -20.47
CA PHE A 277 15.70 -0.45 -20.46
C PHE A 277 17.09 0.11 -20.12
N LEU A 278 17.51 1.14 -20.85
CA LEU A 278 18.69 1.94 -20.50
C LEU A 278 18.40 2.73 -19.23
N THR A 279 19.16 2.42 -18.18
CA THR A 279 18.95 2.91 -16.82
C THR A 279 20.23 3.54 -16.29
N LEU A 280 20.08 4.56 -15.45
CA LEU A 280 21.17 5.13 -14.67
C LEU A 280 20.94 4.91 -13.18
N ASP A 281 21.91 4.33 -12.48
CA ASP A 281 21.86 4.14 -11.03
C ASP A 281 23.27 4.03 -10.43
N ALA A 282 23.36 4.18 -9.11
CA ALA A 282 24.60 4.00 -8.37
C ALA A 282 24.86 2.51 -8.08
N VAL A 283 26.06 2.01 -8.35
CA VAL A 283 26.43 0.61 -8.09
C VAL A 283 26.38 0.33 -6.57
N PRO A 284 25.56 -0.63 -6.12
CA PRO A 284 25.48 -0.98 -4.71
C PRO A 284 26.85 -1.43 -4.16
N LYS A 285 27.20 -0.99 -2.94
CA LYS A 285 28.43 -1.39 -2.21
C LYS A 285 29.76 -0.79 -2.72
N THR A 286 29.74 0.16 -3.65
CA THR A 286 30.92 0.94 -4.01
C THR A 286 31.04 2.17 -3.08
N CYS A 287 32.24 2.44 -2.56
CA CYS A 287 32.53 3.59 -1.72
C CYS A 287 33.76 4.33 -2.30
N PRO A 288 33.60 5.54 -2.88
CA PRO A 288 32.35 6.29 -3.04
C PRO A 288 31.36 5.63 -4.04
N PRO A 289 30.05 5.86 -3.90
CA PRO A 289 29.05 5.33 -4.83
C PRO A 289 29.33 5.82 -6.25
N GLN A 290 29.46 4.88 -7.19
CA GLN A 290 29.71 5.17 -8.60
C GLN A 290 28.41 5.11 -9.40
N ASP A 291 28.00 6.23 -10.01
CA ASP A 291 26.88 6.28 -10.94
C ASP A 291 27.28 5.67 -12.30
N VAL A 292 26.50 4.71 -12.80
CA VAL A 292 26.76 4.00 -14.07
C VAL A 292 25.52 3.94 -14.94
N VAL A 293 25.71 3.89 -16.26
CA VAL A 293 24.65 3.64 -17.24
C VAL A 293 24.70 2.17 -17.66
N PHE A 294 23.55 1.50 -17.63
CA PHE A 294 23.46 0.05 -17.86
C PHE A 294 22.10 -0.36 -18.40
N LEU A 295 22.04 -1.56 -18.98
CA LEU A 295 20.80 -2.24 -19.31
C LEU A 295 20.38 -3.15 -18.16
N ARG A 296 19.20 -2.87 -17.59
CA ARG A 296 18.70 -3.60 -16.41
C ARG A 296 17.97 -4.88 -16.82
N MET A 297 18.49 -6.04 -16.41
CA MET A 297 17.77 -7.30 -16.55
C MET A 297 16.68 -7.45 -15.49
N THR A 298 15.54 -8.03 -15.88
CA THR A 298 14.40 -8.27 -14.98
C THR A 298 14.09 -9.75 -14.81
N ASN A 299 13.54 -10.11 -13.64
CA ASN A 299 12.95 -11.43 -13.39
C ASN A 299 11.52 -11.56 -13.92
N ARG A 300 10.92 -10.46 -14.38
CA ARG A 300 9.58 -10.45 -14.97
C ARG A 300 9.60 -11.04 -16.38
N PRO A 301 8.47 -11.61 -16.85
CA PRO A 301 8.36 -12.15 -18.20
C PRO A 301 8.55 -11.07 -19.28
N SER A 302 8.18 -9.82 -18.99
CA SER A 302 8.43 -8.66 -19.84
C SER A 302 9.13 -7.55 -19.05
N ALA A 303 10.15 -6.94 -19.65
CA ALA A 303 10.76 -5.75 -19.09
C ALA A 303 9.86 -4.52 -19.17
N ALA A 304 8.93 -4.47 -20.13
CA ALA A 304 7.94 -3.38 -20.24
C ALA A 304 7.07 -3.28 -18.98
N ASP A 305 6.85 -4.39 -18.26
CA ASP A 305 6.10 -4.41 -16.99
C ASP A 305 6.94 -3.93 -15.79
N ALA A 306 8.24 -3.71 -15.98
CA ALA A 306 9.20 -3.34 -14.95
C ALA A 306 9.72 -1.91 -15.12
N THR A 307 8.83 -0.96 -15.45
CA THR A 307 9.18 0.45 -15.61
C THR A 307 9.81 1.02 -14.33
N SER A 308 10.84 1.85 -14.47
CA SER A 308 11.54 2.52 -13.36
C SER A 308 11.68 4.01 -13.66
N SER A 309 11.60 4.82 -12.61
CA SER A 309 11.87 6.26 -12.66
C SER A 309 13.33 6.57 -13.06
N ARG A 310 14.23 5.58 -12.89
CA ARG A 310 15.67 5.65 -13.22
C ARG A 310 16.01 5.35 -14.68
N ALA A 311 15.00 5.11 -15.51
CA ALA A 311 15.14 4.86 -16.94
C ALA A 311 14.58 6.02 -17.79
N LEU A 312 14.37 7.18 -17.18
CA LEU A 312 13.76 8.35 -17.80
C LEU A 312 14.84 9.29 -18.34
N TRP A 313 14.81 9.52 -19.65
CA TRP A 313 15.74 10.37 -20.36
C TRP A 313 14.99 11.49 -21.06
N GLU A 314 15.31 12.73 -20.73
CA GLU A 314 14.85 13.93 -21.43
C GLU A 314 15.65 14.11 -22.71
N VAL A 315 14.95 14.28 -23.82
CA VAL A 315 15.52 14.53 -25.14
C VAL A 315 15.67 16.03 -25.34
N GLN A 316 16.88 16.49 -25.61
CA GLN A 316 17.14 17.88 -25.97
C GLN A 316 17.61 17.94 -27.42
N VAL A 317 16.83 18.59 -28.27
CA VAL A 317 17.16 18.80 -29.69
C VAL A 317 18.10 19.99 -29.80
N VAL A 318 19.26 19.80 -30.42
CA VAL A 318 20.26 20.87 -30.55
C VAL A 318 19.88 21.79 -31.71
N GLN A 319 19.73 23.08 -31.41
CA GLN A 319 19.45 24.14 -32.38
C GLN A 319 20.62 25.13 -32.45
N LYS A 320 20.56 26.08 -33.39
CA LYS A 320 21.54 27.16 -33.53
C LYS A 320 21.62 28.05 -32.29
N ASP A 321 20.46 28.33 -31.67
CA ASP A 321 20.35 29.15 -30.47
C ASP A 321 20.11 28.26 -29.25
N ALA A 322 20.84 28.49 -28.15
CA ALA A 322 20.82 27.61 -26.98
C ALA A 322 19.47 27.61 -26.22
N TYR A 323 18.76 28.75 -26.20
CA TYR A 323 17.43 28.87 -25.62
C TYR A 323 16.31 28.26 -26.48
N ARG A 324 16.62 27.80 -27.70
CA ARG A 324 15.61 27.32 -28.66
C ARG A 324 15.54 25.80 -28.67
N GLY A 325 14.34 25.27 -28.50
CA GLY A 325 13.99 23.87 -28.74
C GLY A 325 13.53 23.62 -30.17
N GLY A 326 13.07 22.41 -30.45
CA GLY A 326 12.49 22.06 -31.75
C GLY A 326 11.93 20.65 -31.81
N ALA A 327 11.23 20.37 -32.89
CA ALA A 327 10.82 19.01 -33.26
C ALA A 327 12.05 18.20 -33.73
N ALA A 328 12.12 16.94 -33.32
CA ALA A 328 13.19 16.02 -33.65
C ALA A 328 13.14 15.62 -35.14
N LYS A 329 14.29 15.70 -35.82
CA LYS A 329 14.46 15.29 -37.22
C LYS A 329 15.58 14.28 -37.39
N TRP A 330 15.39 13.32 -38.28
CA TRP A 330 16.39 12.28 -38.52
C TRP A 330 17.77 12.85 -38.86
N ARG A 331 18.82 12.27 -38.27
CA ARG A 331 20.23 12.64 -38.49
C ARG A 331 20.62 14.05 -38.04
N GLU A 332 19.82 14.68 -37.18
CA GLU A 332 20.22 15.84 -36.40
C GLU A 332 20.90 15.43 -35.08
N TYR A 333 21.41 16.41 -34.34
CA TYR A 333 22.10 16.19 -33.06
C TYR A 333 21.17 16.35 -31.85
N TYR A 334 21.36 15.47 -30.88
CA TYR A 334 20.56 15.36 -29.67
C TYR A 334 21.45 15.20 -28.44
N ARG A 335 20.96 15.67 -27.30
CA ARG A 335 21.51 15.36 -25.98
C ARG A 335 20.47 14.58 -25.17
N PHE A 336 20.93 13.58 -24.44
CA PHE A 336 20.10 12.81 -23.52
C PHE A 336 20.45 13.18 -22.08
N LYS A 337 19.49 13.78 -21.37
CA LYS A 337 19.62 14.16 -19.96
C LYS A 337 18.83 13.20 -19.09
N HIS A 338 19.47 12.56 -18.11
CA HIS A 338 18.80 11.70 -17.15
C HIS A 338 17.99 12.54 -16.15
N LEU A 339 16.68 12.30 -16.09
CA LEU A 339 15.75 13.19 -15.40
C LEU A 339 15.94 13.19 -13.86
N ALA A 340 16.24 12.04 -13.24
CA ALA A 340 16.36 11.98 -11.78
C ALA A 340 17.67 12.59 -11.24
N THR A 341 18.76 12.56 -12.01
CA THR A 341 20.10 13.00 -11.55
C THR A 341 20.62 14.25 -12.24
N ASP A 342 19.96 14.76 -13.27
CA ASP A 342 20.40 15.86 -14.12
C ASP A 342 21.76 15.61 -14.83
N MET A 343 22.09 14.34 -15.12
CA MET A 343 23.35 13.97 -15.79
C MET A 343 23.15 13.72 -17.29
N TYR A 344 24.15 13.98 -18.10
CA TYR A 344 24.11 13.77 -19.54
C TYR A 344 24.81 12.47 -19.94
N LEU A 345 24.35 11.89 -21.04
CA LEU A 345 24.97 10.73 -21.66
C LEU A 345 26.22 11.15 -22.45
N THR A 346 27.31 10.37 -22.38
CA THR A 346 28.52 10.55 -23.20
C THR A 346 29.26 9.22 -23.38
N ALA A 347 30.17 9.14 -24.35
CA ALA A 347 31.05 7.98 -24.55
C ALA A 347 32.51 8.32 -24.22
N VAL A 348 33.16 7.46 -23.42
CA VAL A 348 34.52 7.67 -22.91
C VAL A 348 35.39 6.44 -23.19
N PRO A 349 36.69 6.58 -23.54
CA PRO A 349 37.56 5.44 -23.84
C PRO A 349 37.71 4.48 -22.66
N ALA A 350 37.71 3.17 -22.94
CA ALA A 350 37.86 2.11 -21.93
C ALA A 350 39.14 2.22 -21.06
N THR A 351 40.17 2.89 -21.56
CA THR A 351 41.48 3.07 -20.90
C THR A 351 41.53 4.27 -19.95
N SER A 352 40.52 5.14 -19.94
CA SER A 352 40.54 6.37 -19.14
C SER A 352 39.89 6.17 -17.77
N PRO A 353 40.51 6.62 -16.66
CA PRO A 353 39.90 6.54 -15.35
C PRO A 353 38.69 7.48 -15.29
N VAL A 354 37.50 6.91 -15.28
CA VAL A 354 36.26 7.66 -15.10
C VAL A 354 36.24 8.13 -13.64
N LYS A 355 36.40 9.44 -13.41
CA LYS A 355 36.14 10.00 -12.08
C LYS A 355 34.68 9.70 -11.71
N PRO A 356 34.39 9.06 -10.57
CA PRO A 356 33.01 8.87 -10.16
C PRO A 356 32.37 10.26 -10.06
N ALA A 357 31.28 10.48 -10.79
CA ALA A 357 30.49 11.68 -10.64
C ALA A 357 29.98 11.69 -9.20
N THR A 358 30.58 12.48 -8.32
CA THR A 358 30.21 12.50 -6.91
C THR A 358 28.83 13.11 -6.79
N ASN A 359 27.82 12.25 -6.68
CA ASN A 359 26.50 12.66 -6.30
C ASN A 359 26.49 12.88 -4.79
N GLY A 360 26.61 14.13 -4.36
CA GLY A 360 26.40 14.54 -2.96
C GLY A 360 25.00 14.24 -2.41
N ARG A 361 24.12 13.58 -3.17
CA ARG A 361 22.77 13.16 -2.76
C ARG A 361 22.77 11.87 -1.93
N ARG A 362 23.74 10.95 -2.10
CA ARG A 362 23.60 9.53 -1.70
C ARG A 362 24.58 8.96 -0.67
N ALA A 363 25.48 9.77 -0.10
CA ALA A 363 26.45 9.31 0.90
C ALA A 363 25.82 8.87 2.25
N SER A 364 24.52 9.13 2.48
CA SER A 364 23.89 8.95 3.79
C SER A 364 23.40 7.52 4.11
N LEU A 365 23.38 6.60 3.14
CA LEU A 365 22.85 5.23 3.35
C LEU A 365 23.85 4.25 4.00
N MET A 366 25.14 4.61 4.14
CA MET A 366 26.16 3.67 4.67
C MET A 366 26.90 4.13 5.94
N HIS A 367 26.67 5.35 6.45
CA HIS A 367 27.18 5.74 7.77
C HIS A 367 26.12 5.51 8.85
N MET A 368 25.95 4.26 9.26
CA MET A 368 25.44 3.86 10.59
C MET A 368 25.64 2.35 10.73
N ASN A 369 26.90 1.91 10.76
CA ASN A 369 27.26 0.63 11.35
C ASN A 369 28.67 0.74 11.96
N LYS A 370 28.70 0.75 13.30
CA LYS A 370 29.82 0.52 14.22
C LYS A 370 31.06 1.42 14.08
N SER A 371 31.08 2.53 14.81
CA SER A 371 32.33 3.08 15.35
C SER A 371 32.69 2.35 16.65
N LYS A 372 33.43 1.24 16.53
CA LYS A 372 34.37 0.81 17.57
C LYS A 372 35.74 0.67 16.92
N GLY A 373 36.62 1.62 17.24
CA GLY A 373 38.05 1.39 17.40
C GLY A 373 38.90 1.26 16.13
N THR A 374 39.94 2.10 16.11
CA THR A 374 41.23 1.95 15.41
C THR A 374 41.36 2.54 14.01
N LEU A 375 42.29 3.50 13.95
CA LEU A 375 42.74 4.28 12.82
C LEU A 375 43.66 3.41 11.95
N GLU A 376 43.21 2.97 10.77
CA GLU A 376 44.12 2.51 9.71
C GLU A 376 43.79 3.21 8.39
N ARG A 377 44.76 3.99 7.89
CA ARG A 377 44.77 4.58 6.54
C ARG A 377 44.94 3.47 5.52
N THR A 378 43.85 2.86 5.05
CA THR A 378 43.89 2.00 3.87
C THR A 378 43.80 2.84 2.61
N LYS A 379 44.81 2.68 1.75
CA LYS A 379 44.93 3.28 0.41
C LYS A 379 43.69 2.93 -0.42
N ALA A 380 43.15 3.91 -1.13
CA ALA A 380 42.07 3.73 -2.09
C ALA A 380 42.52 2.77 -3.22
N GLU A 381 42.00 1.54 -3.20
CA GLU A 381 42.02 0.65 -4.36
C GLU A 381 41.02 1.21 -5.38
N PHE A 382 41.55 1.95 -6.35
CA PHE A 382 40.84 2.24 -7.59
C PHE A 382 40.63 0.92 -8.33
N LEU A 383 39.40 0.60 -8.72
CA LEU A 383 39.16 -0.39 -9.77
C LEU A 383 39.76 0.17 -11.07
N ALA A 384 41.03 -0.16 -11.32
CA ALA A 384 41.59 -0.09 -12.65
C ALA A 384 40.81 -1.05 -13.57
N PRO A 385 40.61 -0.72 -14.86
CA PRO A 385 40.08 -1.68 -15.80
C PRO A 385 40.98 -2.93 -15.82
N PRO A 386 40.45 -4.14 -16.05
CA PRO A 386 41.28 -5.34 -16.08
C PRO A 386 42.35 -5.16 -17.14
N ALA A 387 43.62 -5.24 -16.73
CA ALA A 387 44.70 -5.50 -17.66
C ALA A 387 44.35 -6.76 -18.43
N LEU A 388 44.39 -6.68 -19.77
CA LEU A 388 44.46 -7.83 -20.64
C LEU A 388 45.71 -8.62 -20.24
N TYR A 389 45.54 -9.68 -19.46
CA TYR A 389 46.58 -10.69 -19.29
C TYR A 389 46.66 -11.48 -20.59
N ALA A 390 47.49 -10.99 -21.51
CA ALA A 390 48.15 -11.84 -22.48
C ALA A 390 49.48 -12.26 -21.85
N ASP A 391 49.56 -13.50 -21.37
CA ASP A 391 50.81 -14.14 -21.01
C ASP A 391 50.99 -15.33 -21.97
N GLY A 392 51.86 -15.14 -22.96
CA GLY A 392 52.19 -16.08 -24.01
C GLY A 392 53.22 -15.43 -24.96
N PRO A 393 54.40 -16.04 -25.19
CA PRO A 393 55.52 -15.35 -25.82
C PRO A 393 55.41 -15.34 -27.35
N GLU A 394 55.91 -14.25 -27.94
CA GLU A 394 56.34 -14.11 -29.34
C GLU A 394 55.38 -14.55 -30.46
N SER A 395 54.61 -13.57 -30.96
CA SER A 395 54.47 -13.35 -32.40
C SER A 395 53.96 -11.94 -32.69
N THR A 396 54.83 -11.12 -33.26
CA THR A 396 54.49 -9.86 -33.94
C THR A 396 53.48 -10.13 -35.06
N GLU A 397 52.21 -9.88 -34.81
CA GLU A 397 51.23 -9.54 -35.84
C GLU A 397 50.42 -8.33 -35.38
N GLU A 398 50.44 -7.29 -36.22
CA GLU A 398 49.74 -6.02 -36.05
C GLU A 398 48.22 -6.26 -35.98
N CYS A 399 47.65 -6.31 -34.78
CA CYS A 399 46.19 -6.32 -34.60
C CYS A 399 45.72 -4.89 -34.32
N SER A 400 45.04 -4.30 -35.29
CA SER A 400 44.41 -2.98 -35.25
C SER A 400 43.67 -2.73 -33.93
N SER A 401 44.05 -1.67 -33.22
CA SER A 401 43.41 -1.21 -31.98
C SER A 401 41.90 -0.98 -32.17
N SER A 402 41.07 -1.94 -31.78
CA SER A 402 39.62 -1.75 -31.67
C SER A 402 39.37 -0.73 -30.56
N SER A 403 39.01 0.48 -30.94
CA SER A 403 38.76 1.58 -30.01
C SER A 403 37.38 1.37 -29.38
N THR A 404 37.29 0.52 -28.34
CA THR A 404 36.06 0.29 -27.58
C THR A 404 35.85 1.41 -26.57
N PHE A 405 34.67 2.04 -26.59
CA PHE A 405 34.27 3.09 -25.64
C PHE A 405 33.17 2.58 -24.71
N PHE A 406 33.09 3.14 -23.51
CA PHE A 406 31.98 2.89 -22.58
C PHE A 406 31.02 4.06 -22.56
N LEU A 407 29.73 3.74 -22.48
CA LEU A 407 28.68 4.74 -22.26
C LEU A 407 28.65 5.11 -20.78
N VAL A 408 28.88 6.38 -20.46
CA VAL A 408 29.00 6.87 -19.08
C VAL A 408 28.15 8.12 -18.83
N PRO A 409 27.69 8.35 -17.59
CA PRO A 409 27.01 9.58 -17.24
C PRO A 409 28.00 10.66 -16.82
N VAL A 410 27.78 11.90 -17.24
CA VAL A 410 28.61 13.06 -16.88
C VAL A 410 27.76 14.25 -16.43
N LYS A 411 28.25 14.99 -15.42
CA LYS A 411 27.71 16.31 -15.09
C LYS A 411 28.45 17.35 -15.92
N SER A 412 27.72 18.12 -16.71
CA SER A 412 28.27 19.26 -17.45
C SER A 412 27.62 20.55 -16.94
N ASP A 413 28.45 21.55 -16.65
CA ASP A 413 28.00 22.87 -16.23
C ASP A 413 27.50 23.71 -17.42
N PHE A 414 28.05 23.46 -18.62
CA PHE A 414 27.74 24.15 -19.87
C PHE A 414 27.49 23.12 -21.00
N PRO A 415 26.36 22.39 -20.96
CA PRO A 415 26.06 21.32 -21.91
C PRO A 415 25.98 21.81 -23.37
N GLU A 416 25.62 23.08 -23.58
CA GLU A 416 25.56 23.72 -24.89
C GLU A 416 26.91 23.79 -25.61
N ALA A 417 28.01 23.98 -24.87
CA ALA A 417 29.36 24.08 -25.43
C ALA A 417 30.05 22.70 -25.59
N ASP A 418 29.56 21.67 -24.92
CA ASP A 418 30.20 20.36 -24.90
C ASP A 418 29.74 19.46 -26.07
N LYS A 419 30.63 19.32 -27.06
CA LYS A 419 30.39 18.47 -28.24
C LYS A 419 30.41 16.97 -27.92
N LYS A 420 30.94 16.54 -26.76
CA LYS A 420 30.97 15.13 -26.35
C LYS A 420 29.63 14.61 -25.83
N LEU A 421 28.61 15.46 -25.76
CA LEU A 421 27.26 15.09 -25.32
C LEU A 421 26.33 14.81 -26.51
N LEU A 422 26.83 14.94 -27.74
CA LEU A 422 26.03 14.90 -28.96
C LEU A 422 25.88 13.47 -29.49
N PHE A 423 24.63 13.09 -29.74
CA PHE A 423 24.25 11.85 -30.40
C PHE A 423 23.40 12.16 -31.63
N SER A 424 23.56 11.39 -32.70
CA SER A 424 22.67 11.41 -33.85
C SER A 424 21.73 10.19 -33.83
N LEU A 425 20.49 10.40 -34.30
CA LEU A 425 19.47 9.36 -34.41
C LEU A 425 19.37 8.88 -35.86
N ASP A 426 19.78 7.64 -36.11
CA ASP A 426 19.58 6.96 -37.40
C ASP A 426 18.34 6.04 -37.32
N PRO A 427 17.45 6.07 -38.33
CA PRO A 427 16.21 5.30 -38.27
C PRO A 427 16.45 3.80 -38.46
N GLY A 428 15.73 2.99 -37.69
CA GLY A 428 15.73 1.52 -37.81
C GLY A 428 15.22 1.02 -39.17
N THR A 429 14.29 1.77 -39.78
CA THR A 429 13.63 1.51 -41.08
C THR A 429 13.57 2.80 -41.91
N MET A 430 13.46 2.72 -43.24
CA MET A 430 13.43 3.93 -44.08
C MET A 430 12.26 4.86 -43.69
N PRO A 431 12.51 6.10 -43.24
CA PRO A 431 11.47 6.97 -42.73
C PRO A 431 10.65 7.56 -43.89
N LYS A 432 9.33 7.68 -43.71
CA LYS A 432 8.41 8.33 -44.68
C LYS A 432 8.43 9.86 -44.57
N ASN A 433 8.79 10.39 -43.41
CA ASN A 433 8.83 11.82 -43.11
C ASN A 433 10.19 12.20 -42.49
N LYS A 434 10.56 13.48 -42.55
CA LYS A 434 11.82 13.99 -41.97
C LYS A 434 11.80 14.03 -40.44
N ASP A 435 10.62 14.11 -39.84
CA ASP A 435 10.44 14.16 -38.39
C ASP A 435 10.53 12.76 -37.76
N VAL A 436 10.94 12.70 -36.49
CA VAL A 436 11.05 11.47 -35.71
C VAL A 436 9.74 11.21 -34.95
N PRO A 437 8.95 10.17 -35.30
CA PRO A 437 7.75 9.80 -34.55
C PRO A 437 8.08 9.36 -33.11
N THR A 438 7.15 9.58 -32.18
CA THR A 438 7.34 9.24 -30.74
C THR A 438 7.61 7.77 -30.46
N LYS A 439 7.12 6.84 -31.32
CA LYS A 439 7.31 5.40 -31.20
C LYS A 439 8.17 4.86 -32.33
N SER A 440 9.44 5.25 -32.36
CA SER A 440 10.39 4.89 -33.41
C SER A 440 11.50 3.97 -32.91
N TYR A 441 11.96 3.06 -33.77
CA TYR A 441 13.20 2.33 -33.56
C TYR A 441 14.36 3.17 -34.08
N VAL A 442 15.30 3.48 -33.21
CA VAL A 442 16.44 4.35 -33.47
C VAL A 442 17.75 3.64 -33.15
N ARG A 443 18.79 3.99 -33.90
CA ARG A 443 20.17 3.66 -33.58
C ARG A 443 20.85 4.93 -33.10
N LEU A 444 21.60 4.81 -32.01
CA LEU A 444 22.32 5.93 -31.40
C LEU A 444 23.77 5.90 -31.89
N GLN A 445 24.20 6.98 -32.53
CA GLN A 445 25.59 7.18 -32.91
C GLN A 445 26.14 8.38 -32.13
N HIS A 446 27.29 8.20 -31.49
CA HIS A 446 27.96 9.27 -30.76
C HIS A 446 28.81 10.10 -31.73
N ASP A 447 28.61 11.42 -31.75
CA ASP A 447 29.23 12.32 -32.73
C ASP A 447 30.75 12.41 -32.55
N ALA A 448 31.22 12.67 -31.32
CA ALA A 448 32.63 12.95 -31.07
C ALA A 448 33.57 11.75 -31.29
N THR A 449 33.08 10.52 -31.12
CA THR A 449 33.86 9.29 -31.37
C THR A 449 33.47 8.60 -32.67
N ASN A 450 32.38 9.01 -33.30
CA ASN A 450 31.80 8.38 -34.49
C ASN A 450 31.48 6.87 -34.32
N THR A 451 31.11 6.47 -33.10
CA THR A 451 30.84 5.06 -32.72
C THR A 451 29.34 4.82 -32.48
N TRP A 452 28.88 3.61 -32.75
CA TRP A 452 27.51 3.15 -32.51
C TRP A 452 27.37 2.54 -31.11
N VAL A 453 26.24 2.81 -30.44
CA VAL A 453 25.94 2.26 -29.11
C VAL A 453 25.44 0.83 -29.22
N HIS A 454 26.10 -0.10 -28.51
CA HIS A 454 25.82 -1.53 -28.50
C HIS A 454 25.66 -2.11 -27.09
N ALA A 455 24.89 -3.19 -26.98
CA ALA A 455 24.69 -3.92 -25.74
C ALA A 455 25.66 -5.11 -25.64
N THR A 456 26.31 -5.27 -24.49
CA THR A 456 27.21 -6.42 -24.26
C THR A 456 26.44 -7.70 -23.95
N ASN A 457 27.05 -8.86 -24.16
CA ASN A 457 26.41 -10.15 -23.88
C ASN A 457 26.16 -10.33 -22.38
N ALA A 458 24.88 -10.46 -22.00
CA ALA A 458 24.42 -10.62 -20.62
C ALA A 458 24.82 -11.94 -19.96
N SER A 459 25.19 -12.97 -20.75
CA SER A 459 25.63 -14.28 -20.23
C SER A 459 27.01 -14.23 -19.58
N GLU A 460 27.83 -13.24 -19.89
CA GLU A 460 29.20 -13.13 -19.39
C GLU A 460 29.26 -12.25 -18.14
N LYS A 461 29.75 -12.82 -17.02
CA LYS A 461 29.85 -12.08 -15.74
C LYS A 461 30.73 -10.83 -15.81
N GLN A 462 31.74 -10.81 -16.67
CA GLN A 462 32.64 -9.66 -16.88
C GLN A 462 31.92 -8.44 -17.48
N ASN A 463 30.82 -8.67 -18.18
CA ASN A 463 30.00 -7.66 -18.83
C ASN A 463 28.92 -7.08 -17.91
N LEU A 464 28.89 -7.49 -16.64
CA LEU A 464 27.95 -7.00 -15.64
C LEU A 464 28.63 -6.01 -14.69
N TYR A 465 27.92 -4.95 -14.30
CA TYR A 465 28.31 -4.07 -13.19
C TYR A 465 27.93 -4.65 -11.83
N TYR A 466 26.79 -5.31 -11.74
CA TYR A 466 26.24 -5.86 -10.49
C TYR A 466 25.32 -7.04 -10.79
N SER A 467 25.35 -8.06 -9.92
CA SER A 467 24.42 -9.19 -9.94
C SER A 467 24.21 -9.69 -8.51
N SER A 468 22.97 -10.08 -8.17
CA SER A 468 22.59 -10.54 -6.83
C SER A 468 21.48 -11.59 -6.91
N LYS A 469 21.20 -12.29 -5.81
CA LYS A 469 20.10 -13.28 -5.74
C LYS A 469 18.74 -12.68 -6.14
N ASN A 470 18.55 -11.37 -5.95
CA ASN A 470 17.30 -10.67 -6.27
C ASN A 470 17.31 -9.93 -7.62
N GLU A 471 18.47 -9.78 -8.28
CA GLU A 471 18.62 -9.04 -9.55
C GLU A 471 19.51 -9.81 -10.52
N LYS A 472 18.97 -10.17 -11.70
CA LYS A 472 19.65 -10.98 -12.73
C LYS A 472 20.98 -10.39 -13.19
N GLY A 473 21.08 -9.06 -13.35
CA GLY A 473 22.33 -8.40 -13.73
C GLY A 473 22.13 -7.00 -14.28
N TRP A 474 23.15 -6.16 -14.14
CA TRP A 474 23.26 -4.83 -14.76
C TRP A 474 24.26 -4.89 -15.91
N VAL A 475 23.77 -4.96 -17.15
CA VAL A 475 24.59 -5.21 -18.35
C VAL A 475 25.26 -3.92 -18.83
N ARG A 476 26.56 -4.01 -19.17
CA ARG A 476 27.34 -2.88 -19.68
C ARG A 476 26.92 -2.50 -21.10
N VAL A 477 27.00 -1.22 -21.40
CA VAL A 477 26.75 -0.66 -22.74
C VAL A 477 28.06 -0.09 -23.27
N ILE A 478 28.43 -0.52 -24.47
CA ILE A 478 29.66 -0.13 -25.14
C ILE A 478 29.35 0.69 -26.39
N CYS A 479 30.34 1.42 -26.90
CA CYS A 479 30.25 2.04 -28.22
C CYS A 479 31.42 1.55 -29.08
N GLU A 480 31.11 1.07 -30.29
CA GLU A 480 32.09 0.53 -31.25
C GLU A 480 31.88 1.11 -32.66
N ASN A 481 32.90 1.02 -33.51
CA ASN A 481 32.84 1.54 -34.89
C ASN A 481 31.97 0.67 -35.82
N SER A 482 31.79 -0.61 -35.49
CA SER A 482 30.95 -1.54 -36.25
C SER A 482 29.48 -1.16 -36.12
N ARG A 483 28.77 -1.07 -37.25
CA ARG A 483 27.32 -0.94 -37.26
C ARG A 483 26.68 -2.32 -37.23
N VAL A 484 25.82 -2.60 -36.24
CA VAL A 484 25.06 -3.86 -36.12
C VAL A 484 23.58 -3.57 -36.31
N ASP A 485 22.98 -4.04 -37.41
CA ASP A 485 21.62 -3.65 -37.77
C ASP A 485 20.54 -4.16 -36.80
N LYS A 486 20.83 -5.23 -36.04
CA LYS A 486 19.94 -5.83 -35.03
C LYS A 486 19.87 -5.03 -33.73
N GLU A 487 20.86 -4.19 -33.44
CA GLU A 487 20.94 -3.42 -32.21
C GLU A 487 20.20 -2.09 -32.37
N THR A 488 18.92 -2.09 -31.97
CA THR A 488 18.02 -0.93 -32.08
C THR A 488 17.37 -0.62 -30.74
N PHE A 489 17.24 0.67 -30.45
CA PHE A 489 16.51 1.18 -29.31
C PHE A 489 15.13 1.67 -29.76
N ALA A 490 14.06 1.18 -29.16
CA ALA A 490 12.74 1.78 -29.29
C ALA A 490 12.64 3.00 -28.36
N LEU A 491 12.24 4.14 -28.93
CA LEU A 491 11.80 5.31 -28.16
C LEU A 491 10.40 5.02 -27.64
N LEU A 492 10.25 4.93 -26.32
CA LEU A 492 8.94 4.81 -25.68
C LEU A 492 8.60 6.12 -24.98
N PRO A 493 7.54 6.84 -25.42
CA PRO A 493 7.15 8.09 -24.80
C PRO A 493 6.60 7.86 -23.39
N VAL A 494 6.82 8.83 -22.51
CA VAL A 494 6.38 8.79 -21.12
C VAL A 494 5.26 9.81 -20.92
N SER A 495 4.25 9.46 -20.11
CA SER A 495 3.15 10.39 -19.82
C SER A 495 3.68 11.63 -19.08
N PRO A 496 3.21 12.85 -19.43
CA PRO A 496 3.55 14.06 -18.68
C PRO A 496 3.20 13.98 -17.19
N ASN A 497 2.18 13.19 -16.82
CA ASN A 497 1.81 12.99 -15.42
C ASN A 497 2.91 12.25 -14.63
N GLU A 498 3.53 11.24 -15.23
CA GLU A 498 4.62 10.49 -14.57
C GLU A 498 5.86 11.37 -14.39
N VAL A 499 6.16 12.22 -15.39
CA VAL A 499 7.26 13.19 -15.32
C VAL A 499 7.02 14.19 -14.18
N ARG A 500 5.81 14.74 -14.08
CA ARG A 500 5.43 15.65 -12.98
C ARG A 500 5.48 14.97 -11.62
N ASP A 501 5.03 13.72 -11.52
CA ASP A 501 5.07 12.95 -10.27
C ASP A 501 6.51 12.74 -9.79
N LEU A 502 7.46 12.48 -10.71
CA LEU A 502 8.89 12.39 -10.39
C LEU A 502 9.49 13.75 -10.01
N ASP A 503 9.19 14.80 -10.78
CA ASP A 503 9.70 16.14 -10.50
C ASP A 503 9.20 16.64 -9.13
N PHE A 504 7.94 16.33 -8.77
CA PHE A 504 7.37 16.61 -7.44
C PHE A 504 8.15 15.88 -6.35
N ALA A 505 8.39 14.57 -6.49
CA ALA A 505 9.14 13.80 -5.50
C ALA A 505 10.59 14.33 -5.31
N ASN A 506 11.23 14.75 -6.40
CA ASN A 506 12.57 15.35 -6.37
C ASN A 506 12.59 16.71 -5.66
N ASP A 507 11.63 17.56 -5.96
CA ASP A 507 11.50 18.89 -5.35
C ASP A 507 11.12 18.78 -3.87
N ALA A 508 10.21 17.86 -3.50
CA ALA A 508 9.85 17.56 -2.12
C ALA A 508 11.06 17.06 -1.31
N CYS A 509 11.84 16.12 -1.87
CA CYS A 509 13.07 15.64 -1.24
C CYS A 509 14.08 16.78 -1.01
N ARG A 510 14.23 17.69 -1.98
CA ARG A 510 15.13 18.84 -1.84
C ARG A 510 14.65 19.84 -0.79
N ALA A 511 13.36 20.16 -0.78
CA ALA A 511 12.75 21.07 0.19
C ALA A 511 12.89 20.55 1.63
N LEU A 512 12.56 19.27 1.87
CA LEU A 512 12.74 18.63 3.18
C LEU A 512 14.22 18.65 3.61
N ARG A 513 15.15 18.31 2.72
CA ARG A 513 16.59 18.32 3.02
C ARG A 513 17.09 19.72 3.38
N ASN A 514 16.62 20.75 2.70
CA ASN A 514 16.97 22.15 2.98
C ASN A 514 16.43 22.59 4.35
N PHE A 515 15.19 22.23 4.68
CA PHE A 515 14.61 22.51 5.99
C PHE A 515 15.36 21.78 7.12
N ILE A 516 15.70 20.50 6.94
CA ILE A 516 16.52 19.74 7.90
C ILE A 516 17.90 20.38 8.10
N ARG A 517 18.51 20.89 7.03
CA ARG A 517 19.79 21.62 7.13
C ARG A 517 19.63 22.91 7.93
N HIS A 518 18.54 23.64 7.73
CA HIS A 518 18.22 24.85 8.48
C HIS A 518 17.97 24.59 9.97
N ILE A 519 17.30 23.48 10.31
CA ILE A 519 17.16 23.02 11.71
C ILE A 519 18.54 22.77 12.35
N LYS A 520 19.48 22.19 11.59
CA LYS A 520 20.82 21.83 12.07
C LYS A 520 21.81 22.99 12.17
N SER A 521 21.61 24.08 11.42
CA SER A 521 22.55 25.23 11.35
C SER A 521 22.49 26.17 12.56
N GLY A 522 21.57 25.95 13.50
CA GLY A 522 21.44 26.78 14.70
C GLY A 522 20.67 28.09 14.50
N ASP A 523 20.28 28.42 13.26
CA ASP A 523 19.49 29.60 12.93
C ASP A 523 18.06 29.55 13.53
N PRO A 524 17.43 30.70 13.83
CA PRO A 524 16.06 30.73 14.34
C PRO A 524 15.06 30.25 13.27
N VAL A 525 14.40 29.12 13.54
CA VAL A 525 13.36 28.56 12.68
C VAL A 525 12.08 29.41 12.80
N THR A 526 11.63 29.97 11.69
CA THR A 526 10.43 30.83 11.66
C THR A 526 9.13 30.02 11.52
N LYS A 527 8.01 30.53 12.06
CA LYS A 527 6.68 29.91 11.89
C LYS A 527 6.30 29.72 10.41
N GLU A 528 6.71 30.64 9.53
CA GLU A 528 6.44 30.55 8.10
C GLU A 528 7.16 29.33 7.45
N SER A 529 8.44 29.10 7.79
CA SER A 529 9.18 27.95 7.27
C SER A 529 8.61 26.60 7.71
N ILE A 530 8.06 26.55 8.93
CA ILE A 530 7.36 25.37 9.47
C ILE A 530 6.05 25.13 8.71
N ASN A 531 5.24 26.17 8.51
CA ASN A 531 3.97 26.06 7.80
C ASN A 531 4.15 25.61 6.34
N VAL A 532 5.19 26.09 5.65
CA VAL A 532 5.54 25.63 4.29
C VAL A 532 5.89 24.14 4.29
N THR A 533 6.64 23.68 5.30
CA THR A 533 7.00 22.26 5.44
C THR A 533 5.77 21.39 5.77
N ILE A 534 4.87 21.88 6.62
CA ILE A 534 3.59 21.21 6.91
C ILE A 534 2.76 21.08 5.63
N GLN A 535 2.60 22.15 4.85
CA GLN A 535 1.87 22.09 3.58
C GLN A 535 2.52 21.08 2.62
N LEU A 536 3.86 21.04 2.54
CA LEU A 536 4.56 20.04 1.73
C LEU A 536 4.28 18.60 2.18
N LEU A 537 4.22 18.33 3.48
CA LEU A 537 3.87 17.01 4.00
C LEU A 537 2.42 16.63 3.66
N ILE A 538 1.49 17.59 3.72
CA ILE A 538 0.09 17.42 3.31
C ILE A 538 0.02 17.07 1.81
N GLU A 539 0.72 17.82 0.96
CA GLU A 539 0.80 17.51 -0.48
C GLU A 539 1.41 16.13 -0.74
N CYS A 540 2.40 15.70 0.06
CA CYS A 540 2.95 14.35 -0.04
C CYS A 540 1.94 13.27 0.36
N ILE A 541 1.08 13.53 1.35
CA ILE A 541 -0.01 12.61 1.74
C ILE A 541 -0.99 12.48 0.59
N PHE A 542 -1.51 13.60 0.06
CA PHE A 542 -2.43 13.57 -1.08
C PHE A 542 -1.83 12.95 -2.34
N PHE A 543 -0.52 13.15 -2.56
CA PHE A 543 0.22 12.49 -3.62
C PHE A 543 0.16 10.96 -3.50
N VAL A 544 0.39 10.41 -2.31
CA VAL A 544 0.36 8.96 -2.06
C VAL A 544 -1.05 8.39 -2.09
N THR A 545 -2.01 9.07 -1.46
CA THR A 545 -3.40 8.60 -1.38
C THR A 545 -4.17 8.79 -2.69
N ASN A 546 -3.61 9.53 -3.65
CA ASN A 546 -4.25 9.90 -4.91
C ASN A 546 -5.57 10.67 -4.71
N THR A 547 -5.70 11.37 -3.59
CA THR A 547 -6.89 12.16 -3.25
C THR A 547 -6.82 13.51 -3.94
N THR A 548 -7.86 13.89 -4.67
CA THR A 548 -7.93 15.18 -5.38
C THR A 548 -8.59 16.29 -4.57
N ASN A 549 -9.22 15.95 -3.45
CA ASN A 549 -9.91 16.89 -2.57
C ASN A 549 -8.98 17.37 -1.45
N HIS A 550 -8.30 18.50 -1.69
CA HIS A 550 -7.41 19.17 -0.73
C HIS A 550 -8.10 19.69 0.53
N MET A 551 -9.43 19.55 0.63
CA MET A 551 -10.24 19.95 1.78
C MET A 551 -10.53 18.80 2.75
N MET A 552 -10.08 17.56 2.46
CA MET A 552 -10.16 16.44 3.40
C MET A 552 -9.06 16.54 4.45
N ASP A 553 -9.35 16.15 5.69
CA ASP A 553 -8.33 16.07 6.73
C ASP A 553 -7.23 15.06 6.33
N PRO A 554 -5.97 15.50 6.15
CA PRO A 554 -4.86 14.64 5.76
C PRO A 554 -4.55 13.54 6.79
N LEU A 555 -5.00 13.67 8.05
CA LEU A 555 -4.76 12.70 9.11
C LEU A 555 -5.80 11.55 9.13
N GLN A 556 -6.98 11.74 8.54
CA GLN A 556 -8.11 10.79 8.59
C GLN A 556 -8.63 10.38 7.20
N ILE A 557 -7.74 10.00 6.29
CA ILE A 557 -8.11 9.42 5.00
C ILE A 557 -8.28 7.90 5.15
N ASN A 558 -9.53 7.41 5.14
CA ASN A 558 -9.86 6.00 5.35
C ASN A 558 -10.12 5.21 4.05
N ASP A 559 -10.76 5.81 3.05
CA ASP A 559 -11.02 5.18 1.74
C ASP A 559 -10.19 5.84 0.64
N PHE A 560 -9.02 5.25 0.33
CA PHE A 560 -8.14 5.73 -0.73
C PHE A 560 -7.56 4.57 -1.56
N SER A 561 -7.21 4.87 -2.81
CA SER A 561 -6.59 3.90 -3.74
C SER A 561 -5.16 4.34 -4.04
N PRO A 562 -4.17 3.86 -3.25
CA PRO A 562 -2.80 4.33 -3.41
C PRO A 562 -2.22 3.86 -4.74
N SER A 563 -1.53 4.78 -5.42
CA SER A 563 -0.77 4.43 -6.62
C SER A 563 0.56 3.80 -6.23
N ARG A 564 0.80 2.57 -6.71
CA ARG A 564 2.05 1.83 -6.48
C ARG A 564 3.27 2.58 -7.02
N ASP A 565 3.10 3.30 -8.13
CA ASP A 565 4.18 4.05 -8.76
C ASP A 565 4.55 5.30 -7.94
N ARG A 566 3.57 6.01 -7.40
CA ARG A 566 3.81 7.15 -6.49
C ARG A 566 4.44 6.72 -5.17
N GLN A 567 3.94 5.64 -4.57
CA GLN A 567 4.54 5.03 -3.38
C GLN A 567 6.00 4.61 -3.63
N LYS A 568 6.28 4.06 -4.81
CA LYS A 568 7.63 3.69 -5.25
C LYS A 568 8.52 4.91 -5.44
N LEU A 569 8.01 6.00 -6.04
CA LEU A 569 8.73 7.25 -6.26
C LEU A 569 9.21 7.87 -4.95
N LEU A 570 8.35 7.97 -3.93
CA LEU A 570 8.75 8.54 -2.64
C LEU A 570 9.90 7.78 -1.97
N ARG A 571 9.95 6.45 -2.14
CA ARG A 571 11.06 5.63 -1.65
C ARG A 571 12.30 5.77 -2.54
N GLU A 572 12.16 5.68 -3.87
CA GLU A 572 13.29 5.71 -4.80
C GLU A 572 14.00 7.07 -4.86
N GLN A 573 13.29 8.16 -4.60
CA GLN A 573 13.80 9.53 -4.52
C GLN A 573 14.13 9.98 -3.08
N GLU A 574 14.18 9.05 -2.12
CA GLU A 574 14.63 9.29 -0.73
C GLU A 574 13.76 10.26 0.07
N VAL A 575 12.51 10.52 -0.34
CA VAL A 575 11.58 11.36 0.42
C VAL A 575 11.30 10.74 1.79
N LEU A 576 11.07 9.42 1.83
CA LEU A 576 10.83 8.70 3.10
C LEU A 576 12.06 8.75 4.03
N ASP A 577 13.27 8.71 3.50
CA ASP A 577 14.50 8.88 4.29
C ASP A 577 14.62 10.29 4.88
N GLN A 578 14.23 11.32 4.13
CA GLN A 578 14.18 12.69 4.67
C GLN A 578 13.11 12.83 5.76
N VAL A 579 11.96 12.16 5.63
CA VAL A 579 10.92 12.14 6.68
C VAL A 579 11.46 11.55 7.99
N PHE A 580 12.18 10.42 7.95
CA PHE A 580 12.84 9.89 9.15
C PHE A 580 13.92 10.81 9.72
N GLN A 581 14.67 11.51 8.86
CA GLN A 581 15.63 12.52 9.31
C GLN A 581 14.94 13.72 9.95
N LEU A 582 13.76 14.13 9.46
CA LEU A 582 12.95 15.19 10.03
C LEU A 582 12.40 14.82 11.41
N LEU A 583 11.98 13.57 11.61
CA LEU A 583 11.56 13.06 12.92
C LEU A 583 12.70 13.07 13.97
N LYS A 584 13.97 13.09 13.53
CA LYS A 584 15.15 13.10 14.40
C LYS A 584 15.80 14.46 14.59
N ALA A 585 15.80 15.29 13.53
CA ALA A 585 16.59 16.51 13.50
C ALA A 585 16.31 17.49 14.66
N PRO A 586 15.05 17.68 15.13
CA PRO A 586 14.76 18.55 16.27
C PRO A 586 15.40 18.11 17.60
N PHE A 587 15.71 16.83 17.77
CA PHE A 587 16.28 16.26 19.01
C PHE A 587 17.81 16.14 18.96
N MET A 588 18.45 16.48 17.83
CA MET A 588 19.90 16.40 17.67
C MET A 588 20.59 17.71 18.06
N PRO A 589 21.85 17.65 18.52
CA PRO A 589 22.64 18.85 18.79
C PRO A 589 22.81 19.69 17.53
N ARG A 590 22.71 21.03 17.66
CA ARG A 590 22.79 21.96 16.53
C ARG A 590 24.22 22.47 16.37
N GLN A 591 24.64 22.65 15.12
CA GLN A 591 25.98 23.15 14.78
C GLN A 591 25.94 24.68 14.74
N GLY A 592 26.77 25.33 15.56
CA GLY A 592 26.94 26.78 15.63
C GLY A 592 28.33 27.17 16.12
N VAL A 593 28.64 28.48 16.14
CA VAL A 593 29.92 29.03 16.65
C VAL A 593 30.09 28.75 18.16
N THR A 594 28.98 28.47 18.86
CA THR A 594 28.91 27.91 20.22
C THR A 594 28.06 26.64 20.19
N GLU A 595 28.28 25.69 21.11
CA GLU A 595 27.44 24.49 21.23
C GLU A 595 26.01 24.88 21.63
N ILE A 596 25.09 24.90 20.67
CA ILE A 596 23.67 25.18 20.89
C ILE A 596 22.95 23.85 21.13
N GLY A 597 22.23 23.75 22.25
CA GLY A 597 21.41 22.58 22.58
C GLY A 597 20.35 22.25 21.50
N PRO A 598 19.78 21.03 21.55
CA PRO A 598 18.73 20.61 20.62
C PRO A 598 17.51 21.55 20.69
N LEU A 599 16.67 21.54 19.65
CA LEU A 599 15.42 22.31 19.64
C LEU A 599 14.42 21.78 20.67
N LEU A 600 14.38 20.46 20.83
CA LEU A 600 13.60 19.74 21.82
C LEU A 600 14.53 18.80 22.58
N SER A 601 14.47 18.79 23.90
CA SER A 601 15.35 17.95 24.74
C SER A 601 14.83 16.52 24.81
N SER A 602 13.51 16.35 24.75
CA SER A 602 12.86 15.04 24.73
C SER A 602 11.56 15.05 23.91
N PRO A 603 11.09 13.89 23.40
CA PRO A 603 9.77 13.80 22.77
C PRO A 603 8.61 14.20 23.70
N SER A 604 8.80 14.20 25.02
CA SER A 604 7.81 14.71 25.99
C SER A 604 7.55 16.21 25.84
N ASP A 605 8.53 16.97 25.36
CA ASP A 605 8.43 18.44 25.18
C ASP A 605 7.42 18.81 24.07
N LEU A 606 7.01 17.84 23.23
CA LEU A 606 5.97 18.00 22.20
C LEU A 606 4.57 18.16 22.79
N SER A 607 4.37 17.81 24.06
CA SER A 607 3.09 17.98 24.77
C SER A 607 2.79 19.44 25.14
N GLU A 608 3.79 20.32 25.06
CA GLU A 608 3.64 21.73 25.38
C GLU A 608 2.96 22.51 24.24
N GLN A 609 2.00 23.40 24.55
CA GLN A 609 1.26 24.21 23.55
C GLN A 609 2.17 25.00 22.58
N ARG A 610 3.35 25.44 23.04
CA ARG A 610 4.33 26.15 22.22
C ARG A 610 4.95 25.29 21.10
N ASN A 611 4.90 23.96 21.24
CA ASN A 611 5.45 22.97 20.31
C ASN A 611 4.36 22.22 19.52
N GLU A 612 3.09 22.62 19.65
CA GLU A 612 1.96 21.97 18.95
C GLU A 612 2.17 21.90 17.43
N VAL A 613 2.79 22.93 16.84
CA VAL A 613 3.10 22.96 15.40
C VAL A 613 4.07 21.84 14.99
N PHE A 614 5.03 21.49 15.87
CA PHE A 614 5.92 20.33 15.65
C PHE A 614 5.18 19.01 15.88
N LYS A 615 4.24 18.95 16.83
CA LYS A 615 3.37 17.78 17.03
C LYS A 615 2.57 17.49 15.76
N THR A 616 1.91 18.49 15.18
CA THR A 616 1.18 18.36 13.90
C THR A 616 2.11 17.92 12.77
N MET A 617 3.31 18.50 12.66
CA MET A 617 4.30 18.10 11.66
C MET A 617 4.67 16.62 11.77
N PHE A 618 4.85 16.11 13.00
CA PHE A 618 5.19 14.71 13.24
C PHE A 618 4.02 13.76 12.99
N GLN A 619 2.80 14.15 13.36
CA GLN A 619 1.59 13.40 13.02
C GLN A 619 1.41 13.25 11.50
N LEU A 620 1.72 14.30 10.73
CA LEU A 620 1.73 14.25 9.26
C LEU A 620 2.85 13.36 8.73
N CYS A 621 4.03 13.38 9.33
CA CYS A 621 5.12 12.46 8.98
C CYS A 621 4.71 11.00 9.17
N TYR A 622 4.16 10.64 10.33
CA TYR A 622 3.68 9.28 10.60
C TYR A 622 2.51 8.88 9.71
N SER A 623 1.58 9.80 9.44
CA SER A 623 0.49 9.56 8.47
C SER A 623 1.03 9.28 7.08
N LEU A 624 2.01 10.06 6.60
CA LEU A 624 2.68 9.81 5.31
C LEU A 624 3.36 8.43 5.28
N LEU A 625 4.05 8.03 6.35
CA LEU A 625 4.66 6.70 6.45
C LEU A 625 3.58 5.60 6.42
N ARG A 626 2.50 5.76 7.21
CA ARG A 626 1.34 4.85 7.26
C ARG A 626 0.68 4.67 5.89
N TYR A 627 0.45 5.75 5.15
CA TYR A 627 -0.15 5.68 3.81
C TYR A 627 0.81 5.14 2.75
N SER A 628 2.12 5.40 2.89
CA SER A 628 3.13 4.94 1.93
C SER A 628 3.29 3.42 1.90
N GLN A 629 2.97 2.71 2.99
CA GLN A 629 3.17 1.26 3.10
C GLN A 629 1.96 0.42 2.67
N VAL A 630 0.75 1.00 2.68
CA VAL A 630 -0.50 0.27 2.43
C VAL A 630 -0.42 -0.52 1.12
N SER A 631 -0.66 -1.84 1.23
CA SER A 631 -0.65 -2.79 0.11
C SER A 631 0.66 -2.85 -0.69
N TYR A 632 1.79 -2.35 -0.14
CA TYR A 632 3.07 -2.32 -0.83
C TYR A 632 4.26 -2.83 0.01
N ARG A 633 4.50 -4.14 -0.13
CA ARG A 633 5.53 -4.92 0.59
C ARG A 633 6.94 -4.28 0.62
N LYS A 634 7.40 -3.69 -0.49
CA LYS A 634 8.75 -3.08 -0.54
C LYS A 634 8.87 -1.84 0.36
N ASN A 635 7.79 -1.07 0.52
CA ASN A 635 7.77 0.04 1.47
C ASN A 635 7.67 -0.49 2.91
N GLN A 636 6.87 -1.53 3.16
CA GLN A 636 6.80 -2.19 4.48
C GLN A 636 8.18 -2.68 4.95
N GLU A 637 8.92 -3.40 4.09
CA GLU A 637 10.27 -3.90 4.41
C GLU A 637 11.25 -2.74 4.71
N PHE A 638 11.18 -1.65 3.96
CA PHE A 638 12.00 -0.45 4.17
C PHE A 638 11.68 0.24 5.50
N LEU A 639 10.40 0.42 5.84
CA LEU A 639 10.00 1.02 7.13
C LEU A 639 10.40 0.12 8.31
N ALA A 640 10.28 -1.20 8.16
CA ALA A 640 10.65 -2.16 9.19
C ALA A 640 12.17 -2.15 9.49
N GLU A 641 13.04 -1.78 8.55
CA GLU A 641 14.47 -1.58 8.85
C GLU A 641 14.73 -0.40 9.81
N LYS A 642 13.81 0.56 9.87
CA LYS A 642 13.90 1.76 10.73
C LYS A 642 13.04 1.62 12.00
N PHE A 643 12.59 0.42 12.33
CA PHE A 643 11.63 0.16 13.41
C PHE A 643 12.06 0.75 14.77
N GLY A 644 13.34 0.63 15.13
CA GLY A 644 13.86 1.20 16.37
C GLY A 644 13.68 2.72 16.48
N GLN A 645 13.65 3.45 15.36
CA GLN A 645 13.44 4.91 15.36
C GLN A 645 11.98 5.27 15.62
N ILE A 646 11.03 4.46 15.14
CA ILE A 646 9.60 4.66 15.38
C ILE A 646 9.30 4.32 16.86
N GLN A 647 9.97 3.31 17.40
CA GLN A 647 9.78 2.86 18.78
C GLN A 647 10.11 3.94 19.82
N GLU A 648 11.15 4.75 19.60
CA GLU A 648 11.55 5.84 20.50
C GLU A 648 10.45 6.91 20.69
N GLN A 649 9.48 6.99 19.78
CA GLN A 649 8.46 8.04 19.72
C GLN A 649 7.02 7.53 20.00
N ILE A 650 6.85 6.28 20.42
CA ILE A 650 5.53 5.76 20.81
C ILE A 650 5.08 6.38 22.13
N GLY A 651 3.78 6.69 22.25
CA GLY A 651 3.16 7.16 23.49
C GLY A 651 3.06 8.67 23.63
N PHE A 652 3.50 9.42 22.61
CA PHE A 652 3.44 10.89 22.57
C PHE A 652 2.32 11.43 21.67
N ASP A 653 1.33 10.59 21.33
CA ASP A 653 0.17 10.95 20.48
C ASP A 653 0.59 11.48 19.09
N LEU A 654 1.54 10.77 18.47
CA LEU A 654 2.12 11.11 17.16
C LEU A 654 1.65 10.19 16.03
N LEU A 655 0.77 9.22 16.30
CA LEU A 655 0.38 8.14 15.37
C LEU A 655 1.53 7.16 15.03
N ALA A 656 2.55 7.12 15.89
CA ALA A 656 3.68 6.18 15.75
C ALA A 656 3.21 4.74 15.97
N GLU A 657 2.32 4.53 16.93
CA GLU A 657 1.69 3.24 17.23
C GLU A 657 0.89 2.70 16.04
N ASP A 658 0.02 3.52 15.43
CA ASP A 658 -0.79 3.12 14.28
C ASP A 658 0.08 2.80 13.07
N THR A 659 1.17 3.56 12.89
CA THR A 659 2.14 3.31 11.82
C THR A 659 2.87 1.98 12.03
N MET A 660 3.25 1.65 13.27
CA MET A 660 3.89 0.37 13.57
C MET A 660 2.96 -0.80 13.32
N THR A 661 1.74 -0.75 13.84
CA THR A 661 0.74 -1.80 13.66
C THR A 661 0.43 -1.98 12.17
N ALA A 662 0.25 -0.89 11.43
CA ALA A 662 -0.01 -0.94 10.00
C ALA A 662 1.16 -1.55 9.18
N VAL A 663 2.42 -1.33 9.57
CA VAL A 663 3.61 -1.92 8.92
C VAL A 663 3.74 -3.41 9.22
N LEU A 664 3.43 -3.82 10.44
CA LEU A 664 3.58 -5.20 10.90
C LEU A 664 2.36 -6.09 10.58
N HIS A 665 1.20 -5.48 10.35
CA HIS A 665 -0.04 -6.18 10.06
C HIS A 665 0.09 -7.12 8.86
N ASN A 666 -0.31 -8.38 9.05
CA ASN A 666 -0.33 -9.45 8.04
C ASN A 666 1.03 -9.82 7.41
N ASN A 667 2.15 -9.62 8.12
CA ASN A 667 3.48 -10.02 7.66
C ASN A 667 4.33 -10.75 8.75
N PRO A 668 4.20 -12.09 8.86
CA PRO A 668 4.85 -12.86 9.93
C PRO A 668 6.38 -12.78 9.89
N LYS A 669 6.98 -12.66 8.70
CA LYS A 669 8.44 -12.56 8.53
C LYS A 669 9.02 -11.28 9.09
N LEU A 670 8.29 -10.17 9.01
CA LEU A 670 8.73 -8.90 9.58
C LEU A 670 8.59 -8.92 11.10
N LEU A 671 7.48 -9.45 11.60
CA LEU A 671 7.25 -9.65 13.03
C LEU A 671 8.38 -10.44 13.68
N GLU A 672 8.71 -11.63 13.16
CA GLU A 672 9.76 -12.49 13.73
C GLU A 672 11.17 -11.90 13.68
N LYS A 673 11.44 -10.99 12.74
CA LYS A 673 12.75 -10.39 12.53
C LYS A 673 12.97 -9.16 13.40
N TYR A 674 11.94 -8.32 13.55
CA TYR A 674 12.05 -7.00 14.15
C TYR A 674 11.42 -6.89 15.54
N VAL A 675 10.43 -7.71 15.90
CA VAL A 675 9.85 -7.70 17.24
C VAL A 675 10.75 -8.49 18.21
N LYS A 676 11.15 -7.86 19.31
CA LYS A 676 12.04 -8.40 20.34
C LYS A 676 11.56 -8.02 21.75
N THR A 677 12.10 -8.65 22.79
CA THR A 677 11.71 -8.43 24.20
C THR A 677 11.65 -6.95 24.59
N PRO A 678 12.65 -6.09 24.29
CA PRO A 678 12.62 -4.69 24.68
C PRO A 678 11.48 -3.90 24.01
N HIS A 679 10.96 -4.40 22.89
CA HIS A 679 9.86 -3.78 22.17
C HIS A 679 8.55 -4.05 22.92
N ILE A 680 8.33 -5.30 23.35
CA ILE A 680 7.17 -5.69 24.15
C ILE A 680 7.20 -5.00 25.53
N GLU A 681 8.34 -4.95 26.20
CA GLU A 681 8.50 -4.26 27.48
C GLU A 681 8.12 -2.78 27.40
N ARG A 682 8.51 -2.10 26.32
CA ARG A 682 8.11 -0.70 26.09
C ARG A 682 6.60 -0.54 25.90
N PHE A 683 5.94 -1.46 25.20
CA PHE A 683 4.47 -1.45 25.10
C PHE A 683 3.80 -1.68 26.47
N VAL A 684 4.33 -2.58 27.29
CA VAL A 684 3.83 -2.81 28.66
C VAL A 684 3.99 -1.55 29.53
N GLU A 685 5.10 -0.83 29.43
CA GLU A 685 5.27 0.47 30.11
C GLU A 685 4.25 1.51 29.66
N LEU A 686 3.91 1.54 28.37
CA LEU A 686 2.90 2.45 27.82
C LEU A 686 1.49 2.11 28.31
N VAL A 687 1.15 0.83 28.40
CA VAL A 687 -0.10 0.36 29.01
C VAL A 687 -0.16 0.80 30.47
N ARG A 688 0.95 0.65 31.22
CA ARG A 688 1.03 1.05 32.63
C ARG A 688 0.83 2.56 32.83
N ASN A 689 1.39 3.39 31.95
CA ASN A 689 1.36 4.85 32.07
C ASN A 689 0.04 5.48 31.60
N ASN A 690 -0.56 4.95 30.53
CA ASN A 690 -1.74 5.55 29.90
C ASN A 690 -3.05 4.79 30.18
N ARG A 691 -2.99 3.49 30.53
CA ARG A 691 -4.14 2.60 30.79
C ARG A 691 -5.26 2.65 29.74
N LEU A 692 -4.90 2.80 28.46
CA LEU A 692 -5.84 2.77 27.34
C LEU A 692 -5.91 1.38 26.71
N GLY A 693 -7.12 0.88 26.43
CA GLY A 693 -7.37 -0.44 25.84
C GLY A 693 -6.68 -0.65 24.49
N LYS A 694 -6.57 0.40 23.66
CA LYS A 694 -5.92 0.35 22.33
C LYS A 694 -4.49 -0.22 22.34
N PHE A 695 -3.75 -0.07 23.44
CA PHE A 695 -2.39 -0.61 23.52
C PHE A 695 -2.36 -2.12 23.71
N LEU A 696 -3.41 -2.69 24.31
CA LEU A 696 -3.60 -4.13 24.41
C LEU A 696 -4.00 -4.73 23.07
N ASP A 697 -4.83 -4.02 22.27
CA ASP A 697 -5.16 -4.43 20.90
C ASP A 697 -3.90 -4.55 20.04
N TYR A 698 -2.94 -3.65 20.16
CA TYR A 698 -1.68 -3.81 19.42
C TYR A 698 -0.92 -5.08 19.82
N LEU A 699 -0.87 -5.43 21.11
CA LEU A 699 -0.25 -6.69 21.54
C LEU A 699 -1.03 -7.90 21.02
N ALA A 700 -2.36 -7.80 20.94
CA ALA A 700 -3.22 -8.83 20.40
C ALA A 700 -2.95 -9.00 18.89
N ASP A 701 -2.98 -7.92 18.10
CA ASP A 701 -2.68 -7.89 16.67
C ASP A 701 -1.27 -8.44 16.32
N LEU A 702 -0.30 -8.35 17.23
CA LEU A 702 1.03 -8.94 17.05
C LEU A 702 1.02 -10.48 17.24
N CYS A 703 0.07 -11.03 17.99
CA CYS A 703 -0.10 -12.47 18.17
C CYS A 703 -0.66 -13.14 16.92
N VAL A 704 -1.48 -12.43 16.13
CA VAL A 704 -2.24 -12.99 15.01
C VAL A 704 -1.84 -12.36 13.67
N CYS A 705 -1.56 -13.18 12.68
CA CYS A 705 -1.25 -12.78 11.32
C CYS A 705 -2.14 -13.49 10.33
N ARG A 706 -2.96 -12.75 9.56
CA ARG A 706 -3.88 -13.31 8.55
C ARG A 706 -4.84 -14.37 9.13
N GLY A 707 -5.17 -14.26 10.42
CA GLY A 707 -6.02 -15.22 11.13
C GLY A 707 -5.29 -16.42 11.73
N GLU A 708 -3.97 -16.56 11.52
CA GLU A 708 -3.13 -17.62 12.09
C GLU A 708 -2.21 -17.05 13.20
N ALA A 709 -1.91 -17.85 14.22
CA ALA A 709 -1.06 -17.42 15.33
C ALA A 709 0.43 -17.43 14.95
N ASN A 710 1.15 -16.35 15.27
CA ASN A 710 2.61 -16.33 15.16
C ASN A 710 3.24 -16.91 16.44
N LYS A 711 3.42 -18.24 16.48
CA LYS A 711 3.89 -18.97 17.68
C LYS A 711 5.11 -18.36 18.35
N LYS A 712 6.09 -17.86 17.58
CA LYS A 712 7.34 -17.28 18.12
C LYS A 712 7.11 -15.93 18.79
N VAL A 713 6.31 -15.07 18.19
CA VAL A 713 5.98 -13.74 18.76
C VAL A 713 5.01 -13.89 19.92
N GLN A 714 4.05 -14.82 19.80
CA GLN A 714 3.14 -15.18 20.87
C GLN A 714 3.88 -15.71 22.09
N GLU A 715 4.88 -16.59 21.94
CA GLU A 715 5.75 -17.03 23.04
C GLU A 715 6.48 -15.84 23.71
N LEU A 716 7.03 -14.93 22.91
CA LEU A 716 7.71 -13.74 23.42
C LEU A 716 6.77 -12.85 24.25
N ILE A 717 5.56 -12.62 23.74
CA ILE A 717 4.52 -11.84 24.43
C ILE A 717 4.10 -12.56 25.71
N CYS A 718 3.88 -13.88 25.69
CA CYS A 718 3.54 -14.66 26.88
C CYS A 718 4.61 -14.56 27.97
N ASN A 719 5.88 -14.76 27.62
CA ASN A 719 6.99 -14.68 28.57
C ASN A 719 7.15 -13.27 29.19
N SER A 720 6.93 -12.21 28.41
CA SER A 720 7.08 -10.83 28.89
C SER A 720 5.84 -10.34 29.65
N VAL A 721 4.65 -10.50 29.09
CA VAL A 721 3.40 -9.90 29.60
C VAL A 721 2.85 -10.68 30.80
N LEU A 722 2.91 -12.02 30.79
CA LEU A 722 2.40 -12.85 31.90
C LEU A 722 3.40 -12.98 33.07
N SER A 723 4.56 -12.33 32.99
CA SER A 723 5.55 -12.38 34.07
C SER A 723 5.02 -11.71 35.34
N GLU A 724 5.52 -12.16 36.51
CA GLU A 724 5.19 -11.56 37.81
C GLU A 724 5.41 -10.04 37.86
N ARG A 725 6.40 -9.54 37.11
CA ARG A 725 6.78 -8.12 37.10
C ARG A 725 5.73 -7.22 36.47
N HIS A 726 4.86 -7.77 35.62
CA HIS A 726 3.91 -7.02 34.80
C HIS A 726 2.44 -7.34 35.11
N ARG A 727 2.15 -8.10 36.18
CA ARG A 727 0.78 -8.45 36.59
C ARG A 727 -0.10 -7.23 36.91
N ASP A 728 0.52 -6.07 37.18
CA ASP A 728 -0.16 -4.82 37.53
C ASP A 728 -0.98 -4.20 36.38
N ILE A 729 -0.69 -4.58 35.13
CA ILE A 729 -1.46 -4.12 33.96
C ILE A 729 -2.80 -4.83 33.80
N PHE A 730 -3.00 -5.96 34.49
CA PHE A 730 -4.22 -6.76 34.39
C PHE A 730 -5.21 -6.44 35.50
N MET A 731 -6.50 -6.44 35.14
CA MET A 731 -7.61 -6.48 36.08
C MET A 731 -7.83 -7.93 36.55
N GLU A 732 -8.08 -8.11 37.85
CA GLU A 732 -8.48 -9.39 38.43
C GLU A 732 -9.97 -9.64 38.20
N THR A 733 -10.30 -10.89 37.89
CA THR A 733 -11.68 -11.37 37.73
C THR A 733 -11.93 -12.45 38.77
N LYS A 734 -12.94 -12.27 39.62
CA LYS A 734 -13.27 -13.20 40.71
C LYS A 734 -14.75 -13.55 40.69
N LEU A 735 -15.06 -14.79 41.06
CA LEU A 735 -16.42 -15.24 41.31
C LEU A 735 -16.69 -15.11 42.82
N ILE A 736 -17.59 -14.20 43.21
CA ILE A 736 -17.97 -13.95 44.61
C ILE A 736 -19.48 -14.07 44.71
N ASN A 737 -19.99 -14.93 45.60
CA ASN A 737 -21.43 -15.19 45.77
C ASN A 737 -22.16 -15.51 44.47
N ASP A 738 -21.53 -16.33 43.62
CA ASP A 738 -22.06 -16.68 42.30
C ASP A 738 -22.23 -15.47 41.36
N GLU A 739 -21.46 -14.40 41.56
CA GLU A 739 -21.46 -13.22 40.71
C GLU A 739 -20.04 -12.77 40.34
N VAL A 740 -19.88 -12.34 39.09
CA VAL A 740 -18.56 -11.99 38.55
C VAL A 740 -18.21 -10.56 38.92
N HIS A 741 -17.08 -10.41 39.61
CA HIS A 741 -16.54 -9.12 40.04
C HIS A 741 -15.19 -8.88 39.37
N ILE A 742 -14.95 -7.63 38.94
CA ILE A 742 -13.70 -7.18 38.32
C ILE A 742 -13.10 -5.99 39.07
N GLY A 743 -11.76 -5.92 39.13
CA GLY A 743 -11.08 -4.81 39.79
C GLY A 743 -9.56 -4.82 39.57
N TRP A 744 -8.92 -3.67 39.80
CA TRP A 744 -7.45 -3.62 39.81
C TRP A 744 -6.88 -4.34 41.03
N MET A 745 -5.67 -4.91 40.88
CA MET A 745 -4.91 -5.49 41.99
C MET A 745 -4.84 -4.51 43.17
N GLY A 746 -5.36 -4.93 44.34
CA GLY A 746 -5.39 -4.13 45.57
C GLY A 746 -6.57 -3.15 45.72
N GLN A 747 -7.48 -3.08 44.75
CA GLN A 747 -8.75 -2.35 44.88
C GLN A 747 -9.93 -3.29 45.18
N GLN A 748 -11.02 -2.75 45.72
CA GLN A 748 -12.25 -3.52 45.95
C GLN A 748 -12.89 -3.87 44.59
N PRO A 749 -13.14 -5.17 44.30
CA PRO A 749 -13.67 -5.59 43.02
C PRO A 749 -15.16 -5.21 42.93
N ARG A 750 -15.59 -4.72 41.76
CA ARG A 750 -16.96 -4.27 41.49
C ARG A 750 -17.68 -5.30 40.63
N ARG A 751 -18.99 -5.44 40.82
CA ARG A 751 -19.82 -6.39 40.05
C ARG A 751 -19.84 -5.99 38.57
N LEU A 752 -19.56 -6.95 37.69
CA LEU A 752 -19.42 -6.72 36.24
C LEU A 752 -20.72 -6.20 35.60
N VAL A 753 -21.87 -6.71 36.06
CA VAL A 753 -23.19 -6.31 35.54
C VAL A 753 -23.50 -4.85 35.91
N ASP A 754 -23.24 -4.45 37.15
CA ASP A 754 -23.46 -3.06 37.60
C ASP A 754 -22.54 -2.07 36.85
N LEU A 755 -21.31 -2.51 36.52
CA LEU A 755 -20.39 -1.75 35.67
C LEU A 755 -20.90 -1.63 34.23
N ALA A 756 -21.46 -2.70 33.66
CA ALA A 756 -22.04 -2.67 32.33
C ALA A 756 -23.27 -1.77 32.23
N GLU A 757 -24.14 -1.79 33.25
CA GLU A 757 -25.29 -0.90 33.33
C GLU A 757 -24.84 0.56 33.49
N SER A 758 -23.85 0.82 34.35
CA SER A 758 -23.31 2.18 34.57
C SER A 758 -22.51 2.75 33.41
N ALA A 759 -21.87 1.90 32.60
CA ALA A 759 -21.18 2.31 31.37
C ALA A 759 -22.12 2.97 30.33
N THR A 760 -23.45 2.80 30.44
CA THR A 760 -24.40 3.45 29.53
C THR A 760 -24.55 4.95 29.78
N TYR A 761 -24.21 5.44 30.97
CA TYR A 761 -24.34 6.85 31.37
C TYR A 761 -23.05 7.46 31.96
N SER A 762 -22.06 6.65 32.34
CA SER A 762 -20.77 7.06 32.89
C SER A 762 -19.63 6.79 31.90
N THR A 763 -18.95 7.85 31.44
CA THR A 763 -17.81 7.71 30.51
C THR A 763 -16.62 6.99 31.17
N ALA A 764 -16.41 7.19 32.47
CA ALA A 764 -15.32 6.54 33.20
C ALA A 764 -15.54 5.03 33.37
N ASP A 765 -16.78 4.60 33.66
CA ASP A 765 -17.10 3.17 33.74
C ASP A 765 -17.10 2.52 32.34
N ALA A 766 -17.45 3.29 31.29
CA ALA A 766 -17.32 2.84 29.91
C ALA A 766 -15.85 2.60 29.50
N GLU A 767 -14.94 3.53 29.79
CA GLU A 767 -13.50 3.35 29.55
C GLU A 767 -12.91 2.19 30.38
N PHE A 768 -13.38 2.00 31.61
CA PHE A 768 -12.97 0.89 32.48
C PHE A 768 -13.41 -0.47 31.90
N LEU A 769 -14.66 -0.59 31.46
CA LEU A 769 -15.18 -1.80 30.82
C LEU A 769 -14.52 -2.05 29.46
N ASP A 770 -14.25 -0.99 28.71
CA ASP A 770 -13.56 -1.05 27.43
C ASP A 770 -12.13 -1.60 27.61
N TYR A 771 -11.37 -1.11 28.59
CA TYR A 771 -10.06 -1.69 28.91
C TYR A 771 -10.15 -3.20 29.23
N TYR A 772 -11.14 -3.61 30.03
CA TYR A 772 -11.35 -5.02 30.36
C TYR A 772 -11.68 -5.87 29.12
N ARG A 773 -12.49 -5.35 28.20
CA ARG A 773 -12.78 -5.99 26.90
C ARG A 773 -11.48 -6.25 26.12
N HIS A 774 -10.64 -5.23 25.98
CA HIS A 774 -9.36 -5.33 25.27
C HIS A 774 -8.39 -6.31 25.97
N GLN A 775 -8.41 -6.39 27.30
CA GLN A 775 -7.67 -7.40 28.06
C GLN A 775 -8.14 -8.82 27.72
N LEU A 776 -9.45 -9.07 27.68
CA LEU A 776 -10.00 -10.38 27.32
C LEU A 776 -9.59 -10.79 25.90
N ASP A 777 -9.64 -9.85 24.95
CA ASP A 777 -9.23 -10.10 23.56
C ASP A 777 -7.74 -10.44 23.45
N LEU A 778 -6.87 -9.74 24.18
CA LEU A 778 -5.44 -10.08 24.26
C LEU A 778 -5.23 -11.49 24.84
N LEU A 779 -5.87 -11.81 25.96
CA LEU A 779 -5.74 -13.14 26.59
C LEU A 779 -6.22 -14.26 25.66
N ALA A 780 -7.32 -14.04 24.94
CA ALA A 780 -7.84 -15.01 23.97
C ALA A 780 -6.85 -15.23 22.80
N GLN A 781 -6.28 -14.16 22.24
CA GLN A 781 -5.29 -14.26 21.16
C GLN A 781 -3.95 -14.85 21.62
N MET A 782 -3.55 -14.59 22.87
CA MET A 782 -2.39 -15.26 23.49
C MET A 782 -2.60 -16.77 23.65
N CYS A 783 -3.84 -17.25 23.76
CA CYS A 783 -4.18 -18.68 23.84
C CYS A 783 -4.45 -19.33 22.47
N GLN A 784 -4.52 -18.55 21.39
CA GLN A 784 -4.84 -19.05 20.05
C GLN A 784 -3.83 -20.13 19.59
N GLU A 785 -4.32 -21.14 18.87
CA GLU A 785 -3.52 -22.31 18.42
C GLU A 785 -2.76 -23.05 19.53
N GLN A 786 -3.34 -23.11 20.74
CA GLN A 786 -2.87 -23.93 21.86
C GLN A 786 -1.52 -23.50 22.42
N GLN A 787 -1.36 -22.20 22.67
CA GLN A 787 -0.18 -21.69 23.35
C GLN A 787 -0.17 -22.07 24.84
N TYR A 788 0.44 -23.20 25.17
CA TYR A 788 0.44 -23.72 26.54
C TYR A 788 1.17 -22.81 27.54
N LEU A 789 2.08 -21.91 27.10
CA LEU A 789 2.67 -20.90 28.01
C LEU A 789 1.64 -19.92 28.59
N ALA A 790 0.51 -19.72 27.90
CA ALA A 790 -0.59 -18.88 28.36
C ALA A 790 -1.66 -19.70 29.07
N ILE A 791 -2.00 -20.87 28.50
CA ILE A 791 -3.08 -21.74 28.98
C ILE A 791 -2.70 -22.46 30.28
N ASP A 792 -1.55 -23.14 30.30
CA ASP A 792 -1.08 -23.95 31.42
C ASP A 792 0.47 -23.92 31.50
N PRO A 793 1.06 -22.78 31.92
CA PRO A 793 2.50 -22.61 31.94
C PRO A 793 3.20 -23.58 32.92
N PRO A 794 4.43 -24.03 32.60
CA PRO A 794 5.25 -24.79 33.54
C PRO A 794 5.46 -24.00 34.85
N PRO A 795 5.34 -24.63 36.04
CA PRO A 795 5.50 -23.97 37.33
C PRO A 795 6.82 -23.20 37.48
N GLU A 796 7.89 -23.70 36.85
CA GLU A 796 9.24 -23.14 36.87
C GLU A 796 9.33 -21.74 36.25
N ARG A 797 8.46 -21.40 35.27
CA ARG A 797 8.50 -20.10 34.59
C ARG A 797 7.78 -18.98 35.35
N LYS A 798 7.04 -19.30 36.42
CA LYS A 798 6.28 -18.33 37.26
C LYS A 798 5.35 -17.39 36.47
N LEU A 799 4.86 -17.84 35.31
CA LEU A 799 3.93 -17.08 34.49
C LEU A 799 2.51 -17.16 35.08
N LEU A 800 1.70 -16.15 34.81
CA LEU A 800 0.27 -16.14 35.13
C LEU A 800 -0.44 -17.26 34.35
N ASN A 801 -1.06 -18.20 35.07
CA ASN A 801 -1.86 -19.26 34.49
C ASN A 801 -3.28 -18.74 34.19
N ILE A 802 -3.57 -18.47 32.92
CA ILE A 802 -4.85 -17.88 32.50
C ILE A 802 -6.00 -18.85 32.77
N SER A 803 -5.79 -20.16 32.60
CA SER A 803 -6.86 -21.15 32.85
C SER A 803 -7.28 -21.23 34.31
N GLN A 804 -6.36 -20.98 35.25
CA GLN A 804 -6.66 -20.88 36.69
C GLN A 804 -7.30 -19.54 37.06
N GLN A 805 -6.88 -18.44 36.43
CA GLN A 805 -7.46 -17.12 36.69
C GLN A 805 -8.87 -16.97 36.13
N LEU A 806 -9.16 -17.60 34.98
CA LEU A 806 -10.46 -17.58 34.32
C LEU A 806 -10.99 -19.01 34.13
N PRO A 807 -11.52 -19.64 35.21
CA PRO A 807 -12.10 -20.97 35.16
C PRO A 807 -13.25 -21.07 34.17
N ALA A 808 -13.50 -22.27 33.66
CA ALA A 808 -14.48 -22.50 32.60
C ALA A 808 -15.91 -22.14 33.02
N GLU A 809 -16.29 -22.41 34.28
CA GLU A 809 -17.59 -22.03 34.87
C GLU A 809 -17.81 -20.51 34.86
N LEU A 810 -16.76 -19.73 35.17
CA LEU A 810 -16.81 -18.27 35.17
C LEU A 810 -17.02 -17.73 33.76
N VAL A 811 -16.24 -18.22 32.79
CA VAL A 811 -16.33 -17.81 31.38
C VAL A 811 -17.71 -18.15 30.81
N LEU A 812 -18.22 -19.35 31.10
CA LEU A 812 -19.53 -19.80 30.66
C LEU A 812 -20.66 -18.92 31.21
N LYS A 813 -20.58 -18.53 32.49
CA LYS A 813 -21.55 -17.60 33.10
C LYS A 813 -21.55 -16.24 32.41
N CYS A 814 -20.37 -15.67 32.14
CA CYS A 814 -20.26 -14.40 31.43
C CYS A 814 -20.74 -14.47 29.97
N MET A 815 -20.53 -15.60 29.29
CA MET A 815 -21.02 -15.82 27.93
C MET A 815 -22.55 -15.91 27.87
N SER A 816 -23.16 -16.50 28.90
CA SER A 816 -24.61 -16.77 28.99
C SER A 816 -25.43 -15.59 29.50
N ASP A 817 -24.85 -14.69 30.30
CA ASP A 817 -25.57 -13.57 30.92
C ASP A 817 -25.99 -12.52 29.87
N ALA A 818 -27.29 -12.48 29.56
CA ALA A 818 -27.87 -11.55 28.59
C ALA A 818 -27.82 -10.07 29.03
N ARG A 819 -27.55 -9.79 30.31
CA ARG A 819 -27.41 -8.41 30.83
C ARG A 819 -26.09 -7.76 30.42
N LEU A 820 -25.10 -8.55 29.99
CA LEU A 820 -23.81 -8.06 29.56
C LEU A 820 -23.85 -7.59 28.09
N PRO A 821 -23.06 -6.57 27.71
CA PRO A 821 -22.97 -6.10 26.32
C PRO A 821 -22.50 -7.21 25.38
N SER A 822 -23.05 -7.24 24.16
CA SER A 822 -22.74 -8.26 23.15
C SER A 822 -21.24 -8.37 22.84
N GLU A 823 -20.48 -7.27 22.91
CA GLU A 823 -19.02 -7.28 22.67
C GLU A 823 -18.22 -7.96 23.78
N VAL A 824 -18.61 -7.77 25.03
CA VAL A 824 -17.96 -8.42 26.18
C VAL A 824 -18.27 -9.92 26.14
N ARG A 825 -19.52 -10.29 25.84
CA ARG A 825 -19.92 -11.69 25.62
C ARG A 825 -19.15 -12.32 24.47
N ALA A 826 -18.93 -11.59 23.38
CA ALA A 826 -18.13 -12.06 22.24
C ALA A 826 -16.68 -12.34 22.65
N SER A 827 -16.10 -11.45 23.47
CA SER A 827 -14.73 -11.62 24.00
C SER A 827 -14.61 -12.87 24.89
N PHE A 828 -15.60 -13.11 25.77
CA PHE A 828 -15.66 -14.35 26.56
C PHE A 828 -15.91 -15.61 25.72
N THR A 829 -16.69 -15.50 24.64
CA THR A 829 -16.93 -16.61 23.69
C THR A 829 -15.64 -17.02 22.99
N ARG A 830 -14.87 -16.02 22.53
CA ARG A 830 -13.54 -16.21 21.94
C ARG A 830 -12.55 -16.80 22.95
N LEU A 831 -12.60 -16.34 24.20
CA LEU A 831 -11.78 -16.90 25.27
C LEU A 831 -12.17 -18.36 25.55
N MET A 832 -13.46 -18.69 25.63
CA MET A 832 -13.95 -20.07 25.79
C MET A 832 -13.39 -20.98 24.70
N LEU A 833 -13.43 -20.51 23.45
CA LEU A 833 -12.88 -21.21 22.30
C LEU A 833 -11.39 -21.54 22.48
N HIS A 834 -10.54 -20.54 22.70
CA HIS A 834 -9.08 -20.73 22.69
C HIS A 834 -8.50 -21.23 24.03
N LEU A 835 -9.15 -20.94 25.15
CA LEU A 835 -8.67 -21.31 26.48
C LEU A 835 -9.13 -22.72 26.88
N HIS A 836 -10.40 -23.06 26.63
CA HIS A 836 -11.04 -24.25 27.21
C HIS A 836 -11.48 -25.30 26.17
N VAL A 837 -11.90 -24.91 24.97
CA VAL A 837 -12.44 -25.84 23.94
C VAL A 837 -11.37 -26.39 22.99
N VAL A 838 -10.54 -25.52 22.40
CA VAL A 838 -9.50 -25.93 21.42
C VAL A 838 -8.29 -26.47 22.18
N ARG A 839 -8.34 -27.75 22.58
CA ARG A 839 -7.23 -28.46 23.24
C ARG A 839 -6.99 -29.83 22.59
N GLY A 840 -5.83 -30.01 21.97
CA GLY A 840 -5.45 -31.21 21.23
C GLY A 840 -5.84 -31.18 19.75
N SER A 841 -5.89 -32.35 19.11
CA SER A 841 -6.17 -32.45 17.67
C SER A 841 -7.66 -32.52 17.34
N PRO A 842 -8.12 -31.84 16.26
CA PRO A 842 -9.50 -32.00 15.79
C PRO A 842 -9.72 -33.43 15.28
N LEU A 843 -10.98 -33.87 15.29
CA LEU A 843 -11.35 -35.18 14.79
C LEU A 843 -11.25 -35.25 13.25
N SER A 844 -10.77 -36.37 12.74
CA SER A 844 -10.98 -36.71 11.33
C SER A 844 -12.44 -37.12 11.15
N ALA A 845 -13.20 -36.34 10.37
CA ALA A 845 -14.60 -36.62 10.10
C ALA A 845 -14.81 -37.99 9.43
N ILE A 846 -13.85 -38.42 8.60
CA ILE A 846 -13.91 -39.67 7.85
C ILE A 846 -12.81 -40.62 8.31
N ARG A 847 -13.18 -41.88 8.52
CA ARG A 847 -12.30 -42.94 8.99
C ARG A 847 -12.17 -44.01 7.92
N HIS A 848 -10.97 -44.10 7.33
CA HIS A 848 -10.65 -45.15 6.37
C HIS A 848 -10.26 -46.47 7.05
N ALA A 849 -9.64 -46.44 8.23
CA ALA A 849 -9.40 -47.65 9.01
C ALA A 849 -10.61 -48.01 9.89
N ARG A 850 -11.09 -49.25 9.81
CA ARG A 850 -12.28 -49.73 10.52
C ARG A 850 -12.00 -51.05 11.23
N LEU A 851 -12.41 -51.16 12.48
CA LEU A 851 -12.31 -52.39 13.27
C LEU A 851 -13.60 -53.19 13.09
N TRP A 852 -13.50 -54.44 12.62
CA TRP A 852 -14.68 -55.29 12.35
C TRP A 852 -15.57 -55.49 13.58
N ALA A 853 -14.96 -55.64 14.75
CA ALA A 853 -15.65 -55.77 16.03
C ALA A 853 -16.54 -54.55 16.36
N ASP A 854 -16.06 -53.35 16.03
CA ASP A 854 -16.69 -52.08 16.43
C ASP A 854 -17.77 -51.60 15.44
N ILE A 855 -17.95 -52.29 14.30
CA ILE A 855 -19.03 -52.01 13.35
C ILE A 855 -20.35 -52.51 13.96
N PRO A 856 -21.34 -51.62 14.18
CA PRO A 856 -22.62 -52.01 14.75
C PRO A 856 -23.46 -52.83 13.75
N ASN A 857 -24.28 -53.74 14.26
CA ASN A 857 -25.21 -54.52 13.44
C ASN A 857 -26.43 -53.71 13.01
N GLU A 858 -26.81 -52.66 13.74
CA GLU A 858 -27.89 -51.74 13.35
C GLU A 858 -27.37 -50.31 13.52
N VAL A 859 -27.47 -49.49 12.47
CA VAL A 859 -26.99 -48.10 12.46
C VAL A 859 -28.20 -47.17 12.56
N LYS A 860 -28.23 -46.32 13.60
CA LYS A 860 -29.22 -45.24 13.74
C LYS A 860 -28.49 -43.92 13.95
N VAL A 861 -29.10 -42.82 13.53
CA VAL A 861 -28.55 -41.46 13.69
C VAL A 861 -28.27 -41.16 15.17
N GLN A 862 -29.23 -41.45 16.06
CA GLN A 862 -29.13 -41.18 17.49
C GLN A 862 -28.07 -42.01 18.24
N SER A 863 -27.73 -43.21 17.73
CA SER A 863 -26.71 -44.08 18.34
C SER A 863 -25.34 -43.95 17.68
N TYR A 864 -25.23 -43.15 16.61
CA TYR A 864 -23.99 -42.97 15.88
C TYR A 864 -23.02 -42.10 16.66
N LYS A 865 -21.98 -42.74 17.19
CA LYS A 865 -20.83 -42.05 17.80
C LYS A 865 -19.70 -41.96 16.78
N THR A 866 -19.23 -40.75 16.55
CA THR A 866 -17.91 -40.53 15.95
C THR A 866 -16.88 -40.91 17.02
N THR A 867 -16.58 -42.21 17.15
CA THR A 867 -15.73 -42.74 18.22
C THR A 867 -14.37 -42.05 18.21
N SER A 868 -14.13 -41.15 19.16
CA SER A 868 -12.78 -40.92 19.68
C SER A 868 -12.49 -42.09 20.63
N VAL A 869 -11.30 -42.68 20.58
CA VAL A 869 -10.89 -43.72 21.55
C VAL A 869 -11.26 -43.27 22.96
N GLU A 870 -12.09 -44.08 23.63
CA GLU A 870 -12.39 -43.90 25.04
C GLU A 870 -11.08 -44.02 25.83
N GLY A 871 -10.79 -42.99 26.63
CA GLY A 871 -9.88 -43.12 27.76
C GLY A 871 -8.38 -43.17 27.44
N TYR A 872 -7.79 -42.03 27.08
CA TYR A 872 -6.41 -41.72 27.51
C TYR A 872 -6.37 -40.31 28.07
N SER A 873 -6.71 -40.25 29.35
CA SER A 873 -6.65 -39.07 30.21
C SER A 873 -5.21 -38.60 30.37
N ASP A 874 -4.86 -37.51 29.69
CA ASP A 874 -3.93 -36.55 30.26
C ASP A 874 -4.80 -35.64 31.15
N GLY A 875 -4.48 -35.55 32.45
CA GLY A 875 -5.38 -35.07 33.50
C GLY A 875 -6.21 -33.84 33.14
N GLY A 876 -7.54 -33.96 33.25
CA GLY A 876 -8.49 -32.85 33.23
C GLY A 876 -9.28 -32.61 31.93
N ARG A 877 -9.59 -33.62 31.13
CA ARG A 877 -10.38 -33.45 29.89
C ARG A 877 -11.51 -34.46 29.80
N ALA A 878 -12.74 -33.99 29.96
CA ALA A 878 -13.91 -34.78 29.74
C ALA A 878 -14.44 -34.59 28.30
N ARG A 879 -14.78 -35.70 27.64
CA ARG A 879 -15.43 -35.75 26.33
C ARG A 879 -16.88 -36.19 26.55
N VAL A 880 -17.80 -35.64 25.75
CA VAL A 880 -19.24 -35.99 25.58
C VAL A 880 -19.83 -36.79 26.76
N GLY A 881 -20.40 -36.08 27.73
CA GLY A 881 -21.00 -36.64 28.95
C GLY A 881 -20.66 -35.89 30.24
N ASP A 882 -19.75 -34.93 30.19
CA ASP A 882 -19.44 -34.05 31.33
C ASP A 882 -20.41 -32.87 31.39
N GLN A 883 -20.81 -32.48 32.59
CA GLN A 883 -21.79 -31.41 32.81
C GLN A 883 -21.37 -30.11 32.10
N PHE A 884 -20.08 -29.77 32.16
CA PHE A 884 -19.50 -28.60 31.50
C PHE A 884 -19.70 -28.58 29.97
N ALA A 885 -19.43 -29.70 29.29
CA ALA A 885 -19.56 -29.79 27.83
C ALA A 885 -21.02 -29.60 27.41
N THR A 886 -21.94 -30.22 28.15
CA THR A 886 -23.39 -30.08 27.96
C THR A 886 -23.85 -28.65 28.19
N ASP A 887 -23.37 -27.97 29.23
CA ASP A 887 -23.76 -26.59 29.53
C ASP A 887 -23.27 -25.60 28.46
N VAL A 888 -22.07 -25.82 27.90
CA VAL A 888 -21.56 -25.01 26.78
C VAL A 888 -22.41 -25.22 25.51
N LEU A 889 -22.74 -26.47 25.16
CA LEU A 889 -23.59 -26.78 24.02
C LEU A 889 -24.98 -26.15 24.16
N ASN A 890 -25.63 -26.34 25.30
CA ASN A 890 -26.93 -25.75 25.63
C ASN A 890 -26.91 -24.22 25.52
N THR A 891 -25.82 -23.57 25.93
CA THR A 891 -25.69 -22.11 25.85
C THR A 891 -25.62 -21.63 24.39
N VAL A 892 -24.83 -22.32 23.56
CA VAL A 892 -24.70 -21.98 22.12
C VAL A 892 -26.04 -22.24 21.41
N GLU A 893 -26.67 -23.38 21.64
CA GLU A 893 -27.95 -23.73 21.03
C GLU A 893 -29.07 -22.78 21.47
N SER A 894 -29.19 -22.50 22.77
CA SER A 894 -30.18 -21.56 23.29
C SER A 894 -30.02 -20.16 22.68
N TYR A 895 -28.78 -19.72 22.46
CA TYR A 895 -28.51 -18.46 21.77
C TYR A 895 -28.95 -18.50 20.29
N LEU A 896 -28.54 -19.52 19.53
CA LEU A 896 -28.92 -19.67 18.12
C LEU A 896 -30.44 -19.81 17.94
N ASP A 897 -31.11 -20.53 18.82
CA ASP A 897 -32.57 -20.67 18.85
C ASP A 897 -33.25 -19.34 19.19
N SER A 898 -32.72 -18.59 20.16
CA SER A 898 -33.29 -17.28 20.53
C SER A 898 -33.26 -16.29 19.34
N LEU A 899 -32.20 -16.32 18.53
CA LEU A 899 -32.06 -15.49 17.34
C LEU A 899 -33.09 -15.85 16.25
N ARG A 900 -33.43 -17.14 16.13
CA ARG A 900 -34.47 -17.62 15.21
C ARG A 900 -35.86 -17.13 15.64
N HIS A 901 -36.17 -17.25 16.94
CA HIS A 901 -37.49 -16.86 17.47
C HIS A 901 -37.70 -15.35 17.51
N SER A 902 -36.63 -14.55 17.64
CA SER A 902 -36.72 -13.08 17.60
C SER A 902 -36.95 -12.52 16.20
N HIS A 903 -36.65 -13.29 15.14
CA HIS A 903 -36.79 -12.87 13.74
C HIS A 903 -37.50 -13.91 12.87
N PRO A 904 -38.79 -14.21 13.11
CA PRO A 904 -39.51 -15.28 12.41
C PRO A 904 -39.82 -14.99 10.92
N SER A 905 -39.54 -13.79 10.39
CA SER A 905 -39.92 -13.39 9.02
C SER A 905 -38.94 -12.44 8.32
N GLY A 906 -37.71 -12.28 8.84
CA GLY A 906 -36.70 -11.35 8.30
C GLY A 906 -35.27 -11.87 8.47
N PRO A 907 -34.28 -11.28 7.78
CA PRO A 907 -32.89 -11.71 7.87
C PRO A 907 -32.33 -11.47 9.27
N VAL A 908 -31.73 -12.48 9.89
CA VAL A 908 -31.12 -12.38 11.23
C VAL A 908 -29.88 -11.48 11.23
N LEU A 909 -29.10 -11.49 10.14
CA LEU A 909 -27.89 -10.69 10.00
C LEU A 909 -28.18 -9.42 9.19
N HIS A 910 -28.17 -8.28 9.88
CA HIS A 910 -28.37 -6.95 9.29
C HIS A 910 -27.05 -6.30 8.85
N LYS A 911 -27.11 -5.42 7.84
CA LYS A 911 -25.94 -4.67 7.34
C LYS A 911 -25.70 -3.34 8.07
N ASP A 912 -26.59 -2.99 8.98
CA ASP A 912 -26.65 -1.67 9.62
C ASP A 912 -25.57 -1.51 10.70
N ALA A 913 -25.20 -0.26 11.01
CA ALA A 913 -24.18 0.07 12.00
C ALA A 913 -24.58 -0.35 13.43
N ALA A 914 -25.87 -0.27 13.77
CA ALA A 914 -26.39 -0.65 15.08
C ALA A 914 -26.27 -2.16 15.37
N SER A 915 -26.20 -2.99 14.33
CA SER A 915 -26.13 -4.45 14.45
C SER A 915 -24.70 -4.99 14.50
N VAL A 916 -23.66 -4.14 14.50
CA VAL A 916 -22.26 -4.60 14.52
C VAL A 916 -21.95 -5.45 15.76
N CYS A 917 -22.32 -4.97 16.95
CA CYS A 917 -22.01 -5.65 18.20
C CYS A 917 -22.72 -7.01 18.29
N THR A 918 -23.96 -7.11 17.81
CA THR A 918 -24.71 -8.37 17.77
C THR A 918 -24.14 -9.31 16.72
N ASN A 919 -23.84 -8.82 15.52
CA ASN A 919 -23.19 -9.61 14.46
C ASN A 919 -21.82 -10.14 14.90
N LYS A 920 -21.07 -9.38 15.70
CA LYS A 920 -19.79 -9.80 16.29
C LYS A 920 -19.99 -10.96 17.28
N LEU A 921 -20.99 -10.89 18.15
CA LEU A 921 -21.35 -12.01 19.04
C LEU A 921 -21.78 -13.24 18.25
N THR A 922 -22.67 -13.09 17.26
CA THR A 922 -23.11 -14.20 16.40
C THR A 922 -21.92 -14.83 15.68
N HIS A 923 -20.97 -14.03 15.19
CA HIS A 923 -19.75 -14.54 14.54
C HIS A 923 -18.93 -15.42 15.49
N GLU A 924 -18.66 -14.97 16.72
CA GLU A 924 -17.90 -15.75 17.71
C GLU A 924 -18.66 -17.01 18.15
N MET A 925 -19.99 -16.94 18.32
CA MET A 925 -20.83 -18.10 18.67
C MET A 925 -20.82 -19.18 17.58
N VAL A 926 -20.94 -18.78 16.31
CA VAL A 926 -20.85 -19.72 15.18
C VAL A 926 -19.43 -20.28 15.04
N THR A 927 -18.40 -19.48 15.34
CA THR A 927 -17.01 -19.95 15.38
C THR A 927 -16.79 -20.99 16.49
N LEU A 928 -17.37 -20.76 17.67
CA LEU A 928 -17.37 -21.71 18.77
C LEU A 928 -18.10 -23.00 18.38
N ALA A 929 -19.29 -22.90 17.75
CA ALA A 929 -20.04 -24.05 17.24
C ALA A 929 -19.23 -24.88 16.24
N LYS A 930 -18.49 -24.23 15.33
CA LYS A 930 -17.57 -24.92 14.41
C LYS A 930 -16.52 -25.74 15.16
N ALA A 931 -15.88 -25.16 16.17
CA ALA A 931 -14.88 -25.87 16.96
C ALA A 931 -15.50 -27.02 17.74
N LEU A 932 -16.64 -26.80 18.41
CA LEU A 932 -17.37 -27.85 19.11
C LEU A 932 -17.72 -29.01 18.17
N ALA A 933 -18.11 -28.75 16.92
CA ALA A 933 -18.34 -29.77 15.90
C ALA A 933 -17.05 -30.53 15.53
N GLN A 934 -15.96 -29.80 15.24
CA GLN A 934 -14.68 -30.39 14.83
C GLN A 934 -13.99 -31.20 15.93
N PHE A 935 -14.20 -30.85 17.20
CA PHE A 935 -13.67 -31.57 18.35
C PHE A 935 -14.64 -32.65 18.90
N GLY A 936 -15.80 -32.83 18.26
CA GLY A 936 -16.74 -33.92 18.52
C GLY A 936 -17.58 -33.77 19.78
N TYR A 937 -17.89 -32.54 20.17
CA TYR A 937 -18.81 -32.27 21.27
C TYR A 937 -20.26 -32.53 20.89
N TYR A 938 -20.63 -32.27 19.63
CA TYR A 938 -21.97 -32.56 19.10
C TYR A 938 -22.13 -34.03 18.74
N THR A 939 -23.29 -34.61 19.06
CA THR A 939 -23.72 -35.87 18.45
C THR A 939 -24.15 -35.64 17.00
N PHE A 940 -24.32 -36.71 16.22
CA PHE A 940 -24.73 -36.55 14.82
C PHE A 940 -26.14 -35.95 14.67
N ASP A 941 -27.05 -36.27 15.60
CA ASP A 941 -28.40 -35.68 15.66
C ASP A 941 -28.34 -34.18 15.95
N ASP A 942 -27.53 -33.79 16.94
CA ASP A 942 -27.34 -32.37 17.30
C ASP A 942 -26.67 -31.59 16.15
N LEU A 943 -25.75 -32.21 15.39
CA LEU A 943 -25.12 -31.58 14.21
C LEU A 943 -26.13 -31.27 13.10
N LEU A 944 -27.13 -32.13 12.90
CA LEU A 944 -28.19 -31.90 11.91
C LEU A 944 -29.08 -30.74 12.37
N THR A 945 -29.49 -30.73 13.64
CA THR A 945 -30.27 -29.63 14.24
C THR A 945 -29.51 -28.30 14.20
N LEU A 946 -28.22 -28.32 14.53
CA LEU A 946 -27.32 -27.16 14.41
C LEU A 946 -27.29 -26.64 12.97
N THR A 947 -27.22 -27.53 11.97
CA THR A 947 -27.18 -27.14 10.56
C THR A 947 -28.45 -26.42 10.14
N GLU A 948 -29.62 -26.91 10.56
CA GLU A 948 -30.90 -26.25 10.30
C GLU A 948 -30.93 -24.83 10.91
N ASN A 949 -30.48 -24.69 12.16
CA ASN A 949 -30.40 -23.41 12.83
C ASN A 949 -29.43 -22.43 12.14
N LEU A 950 -28.26 -22.90 11.69
CA LEU A 950 -27.28 -22.07 10.98
C LEU A 950 -27.76 -21.64 9.60
N LEU A 951 -28.46 -22.51 8.86
CA LEU A 951 -29.05 -22.17 7.56
C LEU A 951 -30.11 -21.07 7.70
N ASN A 952 -30.97 -21.15 8.72
CA ASN A 952 -31.96 -20.12 9.01
C ASN A 952 -31.34 -18.76 9.36
N ILE A 953 -30.20 -18.74 10.07
CA ILE A 953 -29.48 -17.49 10.41
C ILE A 953 -28.88 -16.82 9.17
N VAL A 954 -28.42 -17.63 8.20
CA VAL A 954 -27.72 -17.15 7.00
C VAL A 954 -28.68 -16.82 5.85
N ASP A 955 -29.93 -17.30 5.91
CA ASP A 955 -30.93 -17.01 4.91
C ASP A 955 -31.19 -15.49 4.82
N THR A 956 -31.14 -15.00 3.58
CA THR A 956 -31.41 -13.61 3.26
C THR A 956 -32.43 -13.49 2.12
N SER A 957 -33.19 -14.57 1.87
CA SER A 957 -34.23 -14.63 0.86
C SER A 957 -35.46 -13.79 1.27
N PRO A 958 -35.99 -12.92 0.37
CA PRO A 958 -37.26 -12.25 0.63
C PRO A 958 -38.39 -13.27 0.48
N HIS A 959 -38.94 -13.74 1.60
CA HIS A 959 -40.12 -14.60 1.59
C HIS A 959 -41.35 -13.77 1.18
N SER A 960 -41.64 -13.69 -0.13
CA SER A 960 -42.93 -13.20 -0.60
C SER A 960 -43.98 -14.30 -0.43
N ALA A 961 -45.02 -14.03 0.36
CA ALA A 961 -46.14 -14.91 0.72
C ALA A 961 -47.05 -15.39 -0.44
N GLN A 962 -46.54 -15.50 -1.68
CA GLN A 962 -47.29 -15.97 -2.85
C GLN A 962 -46.97 -17.41 -3.26
N THR A 963 -46.09 -18.11 -2.54
CA THR A 963 -45.62 -19.47 -2.90
C THR A 963 -46.48 -20.60 -2.29
N GLU A 964 -47.67 -20.32 -1.73
CA GLU A 964 -48.55 -21.37 -1.18
C GLU A 964 -49.51 -22.00 -2.19
N LEU A 965 -49.54 -21.56 -3.46
CA LEU A 965 -50.56 -22.02 -4.43
C LEU A 965 -50.09 -23.05 -5.46
N PHE A 966 -48.81 -23.45 -5.50
CA PHE A 966 -48.32 -24.45 -6.47
C PHE A 966 -47.17 -25.31 -5.90
N CYS A 967 -47.45 -26.16 -4.93
CA CYS A 967 -46.53 -27.23 -4.53
C CYS A 967 -47.32 -28.52 -4.29
N GLU A 968 -47.42 -29.37 -5.32
CA GLU A 968 -47.67 -30.80 -5.08
C GLU A 968 -46.34 -31.50 -4.73
N PRO A 969 -46.35 -32.51 -3.85
CA PRO A 969 -45.16 -33.26 -3.46
C PRO A 969 -44.72 -34.19 -4.59
N ILE A 970 -43.53 -34.00 -5.17
CA ILE A 970 -43.02 -34.82 -6.28
C ILE A 970 -41.59 -35.32 -5.98
N PRO A 971 -41.26 -36.62 -6.16
CA PRO A 971 -40.02 -37.22 -5.65
C PRO A 971 -38.74 -36.80 -6.40
N ALA A 972 -37.70 -36.46 -5.64
CA ALA A 972 -36.39 -35.98 -6.11
C ALA A 972 -35.47 -37.10 -6.67
N ARG A 973 -35.64 -37.51 -7.94
CA ARG A 973 -34.78 -38.54 -8.57
C ARG A 973 -33.99 -38.15 -9.83
N THR A 974 -33.98 -36.88 -10.29
CA THR A 974 -33.28 -36.56 -11.56
C THR A 974 -32.53 -35.23 -11.58
N VAL A 975 -31.23 -35.29 -11.92
CA VAL A 975 -30.23 -34.20 -12.07
C VAL A 975 -30.70 -33.05 -12.98
N SER A 976 -31.66 -33.31 -13.89
CA SER A 976 -32.26 -32.30 -14.77
C SER A 976 -32.97 -31.14 -14.05
N HIS A 977 -33.42 -31.35 -12.81
CA HIS A 977 -34.22 -30.35 -12.09
C HIS A 977 -33.38 -29.27 -11.40
N GLY A 978 -32.11 -29.56 -11.07
CA GLY A 978 -31.16 -28.56 -10.58
C GLY A 978 -30.92 -27.46 -11.62
N MET A 979 -30.86 -27.82 -12.90
CA MET A 979 -30.78 -26.88 -14.02
C MET A 979 -32.03 -25.99 -14.15
N THR A 980 -33.22 -26.50 -13.82
CA THR A 980 -34.49 -25.73 -13.87
C THR A 980 -34.58 -24.70 -12.73
N MET A 981 -34.05 -25.02 -11.54
CA MET A 981 -33.92 -24.06 -10.43
C MET A 981 -32.85 -23.01 -10.72
N ILE A 982 -31.69 -23.39 -11.27
CA ILE A 982 -30.68 -22.46 -11.78
C ILE A 982 -31.31 -21.52 -12.80
N HIS A 983 -32.09 -22.04 -13.74
CA HIS A 983 -32.80 -21.26 -14.75
C HIS A 983 -33.82 -20.27 -14.13
N ARG A 984 -34.59 -20.67 -13.12
CA ARG A 984 -35.54 -19.78 -12.39
C ARG A 984 -34.83 -18.67 -11.60
N VAL A 985 -33.74 -18.98 -10.90
CA VAL A 985 -32.95 -17.98 -10.15
C VAL A 985 -32.27 -17.01 -11.13
N THR A 986 -31.74 -17.49 -12.26
CA THR A 986 -31.22 -16.60 -13.32
C THR A 986 -32.31 -15.76 -13.99
N GLN A 987 -33.53 -16.28 -14.20
CA GLN A 987 -34.63 -15.52 -14.80
C GLN A 987 -35.17 -14.43 -13.85
N SER A 988 -35.25 -14.69 -12.54
CA SER A 988 -35.65 -13.67 -11.56
C SER A 988 -34.66 -12.51 -11.48
N MET A 989 -33.39 -12.74 -11.82
CA MET A 989 -32.36 -11.70 -11.79
C MET A 989 -32.21 -10.93 -13.12
N ILE A 990 -32.45 -11.58 -14.26
CA ILE A 990 -32.36 -10.93 -15.59
C ILE A 990 -33.62 -10.09 -15.91
N GLY A 991 -34.77 -10.40 -15.29
CA GLY A 991 -36.05 -9.71 -15.52
C GLY A 991 -36.34 -8.49 -14.65
N GLY A 992 -35.50 -8.18 -13.66
CA GLY A 992 -35.72 -7.07 -12.72
C GLY A 992 -35.25 -5.72 -13.28
N ARG A 993 -36.13 -4.99 -13.99
CA ARG A 993 -35.94 -3.54 -14.14
C ARG A 993 -35.83 -2.90 -12.74
N PRO A 994 -34.85 -2.02 -12.46
CA PRO A 994 -34.75 -1.36 -11.17
C PRO A 994 -35.98 -0.47 -11.01
N ARG A 995 -36.91 -0.88 -10.15
CA ARG A 995 -38.03 -0.06 -9.73
C ARG A 995 -37.47 0.92 -8.70
N MET A 996 -37.27 2.17 -9.11
CA MET A 996 -36.93 3.27 -8.20
C MET A 996 -37.97 3.32 -7.09
N VAL A 997 -37.54 2.97 -5.87
CA VAL A 997 -38.28 3.26 -4.65
C VAL A 997 -37.71 4.55 -4.11
N ASP A 998 -38.53 5.59 -4.12
CA ASP A 998 -38.30 6.85 -3.41
C ASP A 998 -37.99 6.53 -1.94
N SER A 999 -36.75 6.76 -1.53
CA SER A 999 -36.35 6.76 -0.13
C SER A 999 -35.95 8.18 0.26
N LYS A 1000 -36.97 8.96 0.62
CA LYS A 1000 -36.80 10.17 1.43
C LYS A 1000 -36.53 9.76 2.87
N SER A 1001 -35.26 9.70 3.25
CA SER A 1001 -34.76 9.95 4.62
C SER A 1001 -33.24 9.78 4.66
N VAL A 1002 -32.49 10.79 4.21
CA VAL A 1002 -31.05 10.86 4.52
C VAL A 1002 -30.93 11.58 5.85
N GLU A 1003 -30.99 10.82 6.94
CA GLU A 1003 -30.44 11.28 8.21
C GLU A 1003 -28.92 11.39 8.06
N LYS A 1004 -28.34 12.49 8.54
CA LYS A 1004 -26.89 12.74 8.58
C LYS A 1004 -26.19 11.58 9.31
N THR A 1005 -25.74 10.56 8.58
CA THR A 1005 -25.02 9.43 9.16
C THR A 1005 -23.60 9.87 9.43
N SER A 1006 -23.10 9.66 10.65
CA SER A 1006 -21.75 10.07 11.04
C SER A 1006 -20.69 9.23 10.33
N MET A 1007 -19.46 9.74 10.20
CA MET A 1007 -18.35 8.97 9.59
C MET A 1007 -18.08 7.66 10.36
N GLU A 1008 -18.35 7.61 11.67
CA GLU A 1008 -18.26 6.39 12.47
C GLU A 1008 -19.29 5.34 12.07
N ASP A 1009 -20.52 5.75 11.75
CA ASP A 1009 -21.59 4.82 11.33
C ASP A 1009 -21.25 4.15 9.99
N THR A 1010 -20.57 4.86 9.09
CA THR A 1010 -20.14 4.29 7.82
C THR A 1010 -19.05 3.21 7.99
N VAL A 1011 -18.12 3.41 8.93
CA VAL A 1011 -17.08 2.43 9.28
C VAL A 1011 -17.72 1.20 9.92
N LYS A 1012 -18.61 1.41 10.90
CA LYS A 1012 -19.37 0.34 11.56
C LYS A 1012 -20.22 -0.46 10.56
N ALA A 1013 -20.91 0.19 9.63
CA ALA A 1013 -21.66 -0.51 8.58
C ALA A 1013 -20.75 -1.32 7.61
N LYS A 1014 -19.51 -0.89 7.38
CA LYS A 1014 -18.52 -1.66 6.60
C LYS A 1014 -18.04 -2.88 7.37
N GLU A 1015 -17.77 -2.74 8.66
CA GLU A 1015 -17.41 -3.84 9.56
C GLU A 1015 -18.53 -4.87 9.66
N SER A 1016 -19.77 -4.42 9.84
CA SER A 1016 -20.98 -5.26 9.86
C SER A 1016 -21.09 -6.15 8.61
N ARG A 1017 -20.86 -5.56 7.42
CA ARG A 1017 -20.85 -6.29 6.14
C ARG A 1017 -19.71 -7.31 6.06
N GLN A 1018 -18.54 -7.01 6.60
CA GLN A 1018 -17.43 -7.97 6.64
C GLN A 1018 -17.71 -9.14 7.58
N LEU A 1019 -18.25 -8.87 8.77
CA LEU A 1019 -18.65 -9.91 9.73
C LEU A 1019 -19.70 -10.84 9.11
N LEU A 1020 -20.69 -10.31 8.39
CA LEU A 1020 -21.69 -11.11 7.70
C LEU A 1020 -21.07 -12.10 6.71
N VAL A 1021 -20.15 -11.65 5.86
CA VAL A 1021 -19.45 -12.52 4.89
C VAL A 1021 -18.59 -13.57 5.60
N LYS A 1022 -17.89 -13.18 6.68
CA LYS A 1022 -17.09 -14.12 7.50
C LYS A 1022 -17.96 -15.17 8.19
N THR A 1023 -19.10 -14.79 8.76
CA THR A 1023 -20.04 -15.75 9.37
C THR A 1023 -20.59 -16.72 8.34
N LYS A 1024 -20.96 -16.25 7.14
CA LYS A 1024 -21.37 -17.12 6.02
C LYS A 1024 -20.28 -18.12 5.62
N LEU A 1025 -19.01 -17.71 5.66
CA LEU A 1025 -17.87 -18.59 5.40
C LEU A 1025 -17.78 -19.72 6.43
N ILE A 1026 -17.86 -19.39 7.71
CA ILE A 1026 -17.78 -20.37 8.79
C ILE A 1026 -18.96 -21.35 8.71
N VAL A 1027 -20.17 -20.88 8.42
CA VAL A 1027 -21.33 -21.77 8.20
C VAL A 1027 -21.09 -22.71 7.02
N ALA A 1028 -20.52 -22.22 5.91
CA ALA A 1028 -20.17 -23.08 4.77
C ALA A 1028 -19.09 -24.13 5.12
N GLU A 1029 -18.15 -23.80 6.00
CA GLU A 1029 -17.16 -24.75 6.52
C GLU A 1029 -17.78 -25.80 7.45
N ILE A 1030 -18.73 -25.41 8.31
CA ILE A 1030 -19.51 -26.34 9.15
C ILE A 1030 -20.30 -27.29 8.25
N LEU A 1031 -20.99 -26.77 7.23
CA LEU A 1031 -21.72 -27.59 6.24
C LEU A 1031 -20.80 -28.61 5.56
N GLN A 1032 -19.60 -28.21 5.18
CA GLN A 1032 -18.62 -29.12 4.60
C GLN A 1032 -18.27 -30.25 5.57
N PHE A 1033 -18.02 -29.94 6.85
CA PHE A 1033 -17.71 -30.94 7.87
C PHE A 1033 -18.89 -31.88 8.13
N VAL A 1034 -20.12 -31.36 8.22
CA VAL A 1034 -21.32 -32.17 8.40
C VAL A 1034 -21.55 -33.11 7.20
N MET A 1035 -21.25 -32.66 5.99
CA MET A 1035 -21.28 -33.53 4.80
C MET A 1035 -20.25 -34.67 4.90
N ASP A 1036 -19.07 -34.41 5.47
CA ASP A 1036 -18.05 -35.43 5.72
C ASP A 1036 -18.53 -36.46 6.76
N VAL A 1037 -19.14 -36.01 7.87
CA VAL A 1037 -19.72 -36.90 8.89
C VAL A 1037 -20.88 -37.73 8.31
N ARG A 1038 -21.74 -37.11 7.49
CA ARG A 1038 -22.82 -37.81 6.77
C ARG A 1038 -22.28 -38.84 5.78
N ARG A 1039 -21.13 -38.57 5.16
CA ARG A 1039 -20.42 -39.53 4.30
C ARG A 1039 -19.87 -40.70 5.13
N ASP A 1040 -19.26 -40.44 6.27
CA ASP A 1040 -18.76 -41.46 7.22
C ASP A 1040 -19.88 -42.35 7.76
N TYR A 1041 -21.05 -41.77 8.04
CA TYR A 1041 -22.26 -42.49 8.43
C TYR A 1041 -22.70 -43.47 7.34
N ARG A 1042 -22.74 -43.03 6.07
CA ARG A 1042 -23.10 -43.89 4.92
C ARG A 1042 -22.08 -45.00 4.68
N ILE A 1043 -20.78 -44.73 4.88
CA ILE A 1043 -19.74 -45.77 4.85
C ILE A 1043 -20.02 -46.80 5.95
N THR A 1044 -20.34 -46.35 7.17
CA THR A 1044 -20.64 -47.23 8.30
C THR A 1044 -21.88 -48.08 8.04
N MET A 1045 -22.93 -47.52 7.41
CA MET A 1045 -24.10 -48.29 6.97
C MET A 1045 -23.74 -49.35 5.93
N ALA A 1046 -22.93 -49.00 4.93
CA ALA A 1046 -22.48 -49.95 3.92
C ALA A 1046 -21.71 -51.12 4.53
N LEU A 1047 -20.86 -50.83 5.51
CA LEU A 1047 -20.09 -51.84 6.25
C LEU A 1047 -20.98 -52.68 7.18
N SER A 1048 -21.99 -52.08 7.82
CA SER A 1048 -22.96 -52.81 8.64
C SER A 1048 -23.78 -53.78 7.80
N TRP A 1049 -24.26 -53.34 6.63
CA TRP A 1049 -24.92 -54.21 5.67
C TRP A 1049 -24.00 -55.35 5.22
N PHE A 1050 -22.72 -55.07 4.97
CA PHE A 1050 -21.74 -56.11 4.62
C PHE A 1050 -21.54 -57.12 5.76
N LYS A 1051 -21.44 -56.65 7.01
CA LYS A 1051 -21.29 -57.50 8.21
C LYS A 1051 -22.48 -58.43 8.43
N GLN A 1052 -23.70 -57.97 8.18
CA GLN A 1052 -24.91 -58.80 8.26
C GLN A 1052 -24.95 -59.87 7.16
N ASN A 1053 -24.59 -59.51 5.93
CA ASN A 1053 -24.69 -60.40 4.79
C ASN A 1053 -23.51 -61.36 4.66
N PHE A 1054 -22.34 -61.02 5.22
CA PHE A 1054 -21.10 -61.80 5.14
C PHE A 1054 -20.36 -61.79 6.50
N PRO A 1055 -20.86 -62.50 7.53
CA PRO A 1055 -20.18 -62.60 8.82
C PRO A 1055 -18.88 -63.42 8.70
N CYS A 1056 -17.87 -63.06 9.49
CA CYS A 1056 -16.60 -63.77 9.59
C CYS A 1056 -16.35 -64.32 11.00
N ASP A 1057 -15.43 -65.26 11.11
CA ASP A 1057 -14.91 -65.81 12.38
C ASP A 1057 -13.82 -64.91 13.01
N GLU A 1058 -13.29 -65.33 14.17
CA GLU A 1058 -12.25 -64.60 14.94
C GLU A 1058 -10.91 -64.47 14.18
N HIS A 1059 -10.70 -65.26 13.13
CA HIS A 1059 -9.52 -65.22 12.27
C HIS A 1059 -9.77 -64.46 10.95
N GLY A 1060 -10.97 -63.91 10.76
CA GLY A 1060 -11.38 -63.14 9.58
C GLY A 1060 -11.74 -63.96 8.35
N VAL A 1061 -12.05 -65.25 8.51
CA VAL A 1061 -12.55 -66.11 7.45
C VAL A 1061 -14.07 -65.97 7.36
N LEU A 1062 -14.60 -65.74 6.16
CA LEU A 1062 -16.04 -65.63 5.92
C LEU A 1062 -16.74 -66.98 6.14
N ASN A 1063 -17.88 -66.95 6.83
CA ASN A 1063 -18.68 -68.16 7.09
C ASN A 1063 -19.29 -68.77 5.81
N HIS A 1064 -19.44 -67.97 4.75
CA HIS A 1064 -19.91 -68.42 3.43
C HIS A 1064 -19.24 -67.63 2.30
N THR A 1065 -19.15 -68.25 1.12
CA THR A 1065 -18.57 -67.62 -0.08
C THR A 1065 -19.42 -66.42 -0.54
N ALA A 1066 -18.81 -65.24 -0.61
CA ALA A 1066 -19.49 -64.03 -1.05
C ALA A 1066 -19.73 -64.03 -2.57
N ASN A 1067 -20.98 -64.24 -3.01
CA ASN A 1067 -21.36 -64.17 -4.41
C ASN A 1067 -22.22 -62.91 -4.67
N ILE A 1068 -21.55 -61.77 -4.83
CA ILE A 1068 -22.19 -60.46 -4.98
C ILE A 1068 -22.82 -60.35 -6.38
N ASN A 1069 -24.13 -60.11 -6.46
CA ASN A 1069 -24.86 -59.92 -7.71
C ASN A 1069 -25.47 -58.50 -7.81
N GLU A 1070 -25.99 -58.16 -8.99
CA GLU A 1070 -26.57 -56.82 -9.28
C GLU A 1070 -27.77 -56.48 -8.36
N ARG A 1071 -28.52 -57.50 -7.94
CA ARG A 1071 -29.65 -57.34 -7.01
C ARG A 1071 -29.18 -56.94 -5.61
N MET A 1072 -28.13 -57.57 -5.10
CA MET A 1072 -27.50 -57.22 -3.81
C MET A 1072 -26.88 -55.82 -3.85
N ALA A 1073 -26.31 -55.41 -4.99
CA ALA A 1073 -25.84 -54.04 -5.17
C ALA A 1073 -26.99 -53.01 -5.14
N HIS A 1074 -28.14 -53.36 -5.70
CA HIS A 1074 -29.36 -52.53 -5.61
C HIS A 1074 -29.88 -52.46 -4.17
N GLU A 1075 -29.94 -53.59 -3.45
CA GLU A 1075 -30.36 -53.66 -2.05
C GLU A 1075 -29.44 -52.81 -1.14
N LEU A 1076 -28.13 -52.82 -1.37
CA LEU A 1076 -27.18 -51.94 -0.68
C LEU A 1076 -27.44 -50.45 -0.99
N TYR A 1077 -27.73 -50.12 -2.25
CA TYR A 1077 -28.07 -48.74 -2.64
C TYR A 1077 -29.36 -48.26 -1.97
N GLU A 1078 -30.40 -49.11 -1.92
CA GLU A 1078 -31.65 -48.78 -1.23
C GLU A 1078 -31.44 -48.59 0.28
N ALA A 1079 -30.65 -49.47 0.91
CA ALA A 1079 -30.32 -49.36 2.33
C ALA A 1079 -29.62 -48.02 2.66
N ILE A 1080 -28.67 -47.58 1.84
CA ILE A 1080 -27.86 -46.36 2.10
C ILE A 1080 -28.61 -45.05 1.77
N TYR A 1081 -29.48 -45.06 0.75
CA TYR A 1081 -30.09 -43.82 0.23
C TYR A 1081 -31.60 -43.72 0.43
N GLN A 1082 -32.35 -44.83 0.47
CA GLN A 1082 -33.81 -44.80 0.63
C GLN A 1082 -34.22 -44.94 2.10
N SER A 1083 -33.60 -45.85 2.85
CA SER A 1083 -33.96 -46.11 4.25
C SER A 1083 -33.59 -44.98 5.22
N SER A 1084 -32.53 -44.22 4.92
CA SER A 1084 -32.01 -43.12 5.74
C SER A 1084 -32.07 -41.75 5.04
N GLY A 1085 -32.72 -41.66 3.89
CA GLY A 1085 -32.74 -40.44 3.07
C GLY A 1085 -33.35 -39.24 3.78
N HIS A 1086 -34.49 -39.46 4.47
CA HIS A 1086 -35.24 -38.40 5.15
C HIS A 1086 -34.56 -37.91 6.45
N GLU A 1087 -33.89 -38.79 7.20
CA GLU A 1087 -33.21 -38.43 8.46
C GLU A 1087 -31.87 -37.70 8.26
N LEU A 1088 -31.35 -37.68 7.02
CA LEU A 1088 -30.04 -37.08 6.69
C LEU A 1088 -30.16 -35.73 5.96
N HIS A 1089 -31.35 -35.17 5.83
CA HIS A 1089 -31.54 -33.84 5.23
C HIS A 1089 -30.94 -32.76 6.13
N LEU A 1090 -30.31 -31.76 5.51
CA LEU A 1090 -29.64 -30.67 6.22
C LEU A 1090 -30.58 -29.48 6.49
N ASP A 1091 -31.76 -29.45 5.87
CA ASP A 1091 -32.70 -28.32 5.88
C ASP A 1091 -34.16 -28.73 6.13
N GLY A 1092 -34.42 -29.95 6.61
CA GLY A 1092 -35.77 -30.47 6.87
C GLY A 1092 -36.70 -30.62 5.64
N GLY A 1093 -36.30 -30.16 4.45
CA GLY A 1093 -37.13 -30.19 3.23
C GLY A 1093 -36.34 -30.34 1.94
N ASP A 1094 -36.21 -31.57 1.43
CA ASP A 1094 -35.64 -31.97 0.12
C ASP A 1094 -34.35 -31.25 -0.39
N GLY A 1095 -33.63 -30.49 0.45
CA GLY A 1095 -32.42 -29.73 0.08
C GLY A 1095 -32.66 -28.38 -0.62
N GLN A 1096 -33.88 -27.83 -0.62
CA GLN A 1096 -34.21 -26.62 -1.38
C GLN A 1096 -33.65 -25.33 -0.77
N LEU A 1097 -33.70 -25.20 0.56
CA LEU A 1097 -33.21 -24.02 1.28
C LEU A 1097 -31.69 -23.96 1.24
N LEU A 1098 -31.04 -25.12 1.44
CA LEU A 1098 -29.58 -25.25 1.30
C LEU A 1098 -29.10 -24.81 -0.08
N LEU A 1099 -29.78 -25.25 -1.16
CA LEU A 1099 -29.41 -24.89 -2.53
C LEU A 1099 -29.56 -23.39 -2.79
N ALA A 1100 -30.64 -22.77 -2.31
CA ALA A 1100 -30.89 -21.34 -2.46
C ALA A 1100 -29.79 -20.50 -1.76
N ILE A 1101 -29.45 -20.86 -0.52
CA ILE A 1101 -28.43 -20.18 0.27
C ILE A 1101 -27.04 -20.33 -0.38
N LEU A 1102 -26.66 -21.54 -0.79
CA LEU A 1102 -25.36 -21.77 -1.44
C LEU A 1102 -25.24 -20.99 -2.75
N MET A 1103 -26.29 -20.97 -3.57
CA MET A 1103 -26.30 -20.18 -4.81
C MET A 1103 -26.10 -18.69 -4.51
N GLN A 1104 -26.75 -18.16 -3.48
CA GLN A 1104 -26.56 -16.78 -3.06
C GLN A 1104 -25.13 -16.49 -2.57
N MET A 1105 -24.52 -17.41 -1.82
CA MET A 1105 -23.12 -17.28 -1.37
C MET A 1105 -22.13 -17.22 -2.54
N THR A 1106 -22.39 -17.97 -3.64
CA THR A 1106 -21.54 -17.94 -4.83
C THR A 1106 -21.55 -16.60 -5.58
N MET A 1107 -22.61 -15.81 -5.40
CA MET A 1107 -22.76 -14.48 -5.99
C MET A 1107 -22.09 -13.37 -5.17
N SER A 1108 -21.31 -13.71 -4.13
CA SER A 1108 -20.59 -12.74 -3.30
C SER A 1108 -19.27 -12.31 -3.92
N ASP A 1109 -18.86 -11.06 -3.69
CA ASP A 1109 -17.56 -10.50 -4.13
C ASP A 1109 -16.37 -10.99 -3.28
N TYR A 1110 -16.54 -12.04 -2.47
CA TYR A 1110 -15.52 -12.56 -1.56
C TYR A 1110 -15.04 -13.96 -2.00
N PRO A 1111 -13.87 -14.06 -2.67
CA PRO A 1111 -13.42 -15.31 -3.31
C PRO A 1111 -13.37 -16.55 -2.41
N PRO A 1112 -12.93 -16.47 -1.13
CA PRO A 1112 -12.91 -17.65 -0.26
C PRO A 1112 -14.32 -18.24 -0.01
N LEU A 1113 -15.32 -17.38 0.20
CA LEU A 1113 -16.71 -17.82 0.40
C LEU A 1113 -17.25 -18.46 -0.88
N THR A 1114 -17.06 -17.81 -2.02
CA THR A 1114 -17.48 -18.35 -3.32
C THR A 1114 -16.85 -19.71 -3.60
N SER A 1115 -15.55 -19.88 -3.29
CA SER A 1115 -14.85 -21.15 -3.48
C SER A 1115 -15.40 -22.27 -2.60
N ILE A 1116 -15.61 -22.02 -1.30
CA ILE A 1116 -16.13 -23.05 -0.38
C ILE A 1116 -17.59 -23.35 -0.68
N ALA A 1117 -18.41 -22.33 -0.94
CA ALA A 1117 -19.81 -22.52 -1.33
C ALA A 1117 -19.95 -23.35 -2.61
N LEU A 1118 -19.15 -23.07 -3.64
CA LEU A 1118 -19.09 -23.89 -4.86
C LEU A 1118 -18.66 -25.32 -4.56
N LYS A 1119 -17.66 -25.51 -3.70
CA LYS A 1119 -17.22 -26.85 -3.29
C LYS A 1119 -18.37 -27.61 -2.64
N VAL A 1120 -19.00 -27.06 -1.60
CA VAL A 1120 -20.15 -27.67 -0.91
C VAL A 1120 -21.27 -27.99 -1.91
N LEU A 1121 -21.56 -27.06 -2.83
CA LEU A 1121 -22.56 -27.25 -3.89
C LEU A 1121 -22.23 -28.43 -4.82
N PHE A 1122 -21.00 -28.53 -5.32
CA PHE A 1122 -20.59 -29.65 -6.17
C PHE A 1122 -20.66 -30.98 -5.41
N ARG A 1123 -20.14 -31.00 -4.18
CA ARG A 1123 -20.17 -32.18 -3.30
C ARG A 1123 -21.60 -32.65 -3.03
N HIS A 1124 -22.56 -31.72 -2.98
CA HIS A 1124 -23.96 -32.05 -2.79
C HIS A 1124 -24.52 -32.88 -3.96
N PHE A 1125 -24.03 -32.68 -5.19
CA PHE A 1125 -24.43 -33.46 -6.36
C PHE A 1125 -23.55 -34.70 -6.62
N THR A 1126 -22.31 -34.74 -6.12
CA THR A 1126 -21.36 -35.85 -6.34
C THR A 1126 -21.29 -36.85 -5.18
N GLN A 1127 -22.26 -36.85 -4.26
CA GLN A 1127 -22.25 -37.66 -3.04
C GLN A 1127 -22.03 -39.17 -3.29
N TYR A 1128 -22.61 -39.73 -4.35
CA TYR A 1128 -22.47 -41.15 -4.68
C TYR A 1128 -21.06 -41.50 -5.17
N GLN A 1129 -20.48 -40.65 -6.01
CA GLN A 1129 -19.11 -40.85 -6.50
C GLN A 1129 -18.10 -40.75 -5.35
N GLU A 1130 -18.24 -39.76 -4.47
CA GLU A 1130 -17.37 -39.61 -3.30
C GLU A 1130 -17.45 -40.81 -2.35
N LEU A 1131 -18.67 -41.33 -2.11
CA LEU A 1131 -18.87 -42.53 -1.29
C LEU A 1131 -18.11 -43.73 -1.88
N LEU A 1132 -18.18 -43.93 -3.21
CA LEU A 1132 -17.47 -45.03 -3.88
C LEU A 1132 -15.95 -44.88 -3.83
N GLU A 1133 -15.44 -43.65 -3.97
CA GLU A 1133 -14.00 -43.39 -3.89
C GLU A 1133 -13.46 -43.65 -2.48
N ASP A 1134 -14.17 -43.25 -1.44
CA ASP A 1134 -13.79 -43.52 -0.06
C ASP A 1134 -13.93 -45.00 0.30
N LEU A 1135 -15.01 -45.68 -0.12
CA LEU A 1135 -15.18 -47.11 0.13
C LEU A 1135 -14.03 -47.94 -0.44
N LYS A 1136 -13.41 -47.51 -1.56
CA LYS A 1136 -12.20 -48.15 -2.10
C LYS A 1136 -10.96 -47.95 -1.22
N GLN A 1137 -10.93 -46.89 -0.40
CA GLN A 1137 -9.84 -46.57 0.51
C GLN A 1137 -10.05 -47.17 1.91
N VAL A 1138 -11.26 -47.65 2.23
CA VAL A 1138 -11.55 -48.25 3.53
C VAL A 1138 -10.73 -49.53 3.71
N GLN A 1139 -9.96 -49.57 4.80
CA GLN A 1139 -9.23 -50.73 5.28
C GLN A 1139 -9.96 -51.31 6.48
N LEU A 1140 -10.32 -52.58 6.37
CA LEU A 1140 -11.04 -53.30 7.41
C LEU A 1140 -10.09 -54.24 8.16
N LEU A 1141 -9.93 -54.00 9.45
CA LEU A 1141 -9.13 -54.79 10.38
C LEU A 1141 -10.03 -55.83 11.04
N VAL A 1142 -9.75 -57.11 10.78
CA VAL A 1142 -10.64 -58.22 11.16
C VAL A 1142 -10.04 -59.11 12.24
N SER A 1143 -8.72 -59.35 12.19
CA SER A 1143 -7.99 -60.16 13.18
C SER A 1143 -7.96 -59.48 14.56
N SER A 1144 -8.13 -60.25 15.64
CA SER A 1144 -8.02 -59.76 17.02
C SER A 1144 -6.67 -59.10 17.30
N ASP A 1145 -5.58 -59.68 16.79
CA ASP A 1145 -4.21 -59.19 17.01
C ASP A 1145 -4.00 -57.84 16.31
N ASP A 1146 -4.54 -57.68 15.10
CA ASP A 1146 -4.46 -56.42 14.34
C ASP A 1146 -5.29 -55.31 14.99
N VAL A 1147 -6.43 -55.66 15.58
CA VAL A 1147 -7.29 -54.73 16.33
C VAL A 1147 -6.59 -54.23 17.59
N GLU A 1148 -5.92 -55.11 18.35
CA GLU A 1148 -5.14 -54.72 19.53
C GLU A 1148 -3.92 -53.86 19.17
N ASN A 1149 -3.17 -54.25 18.14
CA ASN A 1149 -2.03 -53.48 17.64
C ASN A 1149 -2.46 -52.08 17.17
N TYR A 1150 -3.56 -51.98 16.42
CA TYR A 1150 -4.10 -50.69 15.98
C TYR A 1150 -4.49 -49.81 17.17
N ARG A 1151 -5.20 -50.37 18.16
CA ARG A 1151 -5.60 -49.63 19.37
C ARG A 1151 -4.40 -49.14 20.19
N GLN A 1152 -3.32 -49.92 20.23
CA GLN A 1152 -2.08 -49.51 20.89
C GLN A 1152 -1.37 -48.39 20.10
N VAL A 1153 -1.21 -48.54 18.79
CA VAL A 1153 -0.55 -47.53 17.96
C VAL A 1153 -1.31 -46.20 17.97
N ASP A 1154 -2.64 -46.23 17.86
CA ASP A 1154 -3.47 -45.03 17.88
C ASP A 1154 -3.36 -44.28 19.22
N ARG A 1155 -3.33 -45.03 20.34
CA ARG A 1155 -3.08 -44.51 21.69
C ARG A 1155 -1.70 -43.88 21.81
N ASP A 1156 -0.65 -44.62 21.46
CA ASP A 1156 0.74 -44.16 21.64
C ASP A 1156 1.02 -42.95 20.73
N LEU A 1157 0.46 -42.92 19.52
CA LEU A 1157 0.53 -41.79 18.60
C LEU A 1157 -0.17 -40.55 19.18
N PHE A 1158 -1.33 -40.71 19.80
CA PHE A 1158 -2.04 -39.62 20.48
C PHE A 1158 -1.24 -39.05 21.65
N ILE A 1159 -0.68 -39.92 22.50
CA ILE A 1159 0.15 -39.51 23.64
C ILE A 1159 1.41 -38.81 23.14
N LEU A 1160 2.10 -39.36 22.14
CA LEU A 1160 3.30 -38.77 21.55
C LEU A 1160 3.01 -37.39 20.94
N LYS A 1161 1.86 -37.21 20.28
CA LYS A 1161 1.46 -35.93 19.71
C LYS A 1161 1.25 -34.86 20.80
N ASN A 1162 0.49 -35.20 21.85
CA ASN A 1162 0.29 -34.30 22.99
C ASN A 1162 1.61 -33.97 23.71
N LEU A 1163 2.48 -34.98 23.92
CA LEU A 1163 3.79 -34.78 24.54
C LEU A 1163 4.71 -33.94 23.66
N THR A 1164 4.69 -34.11 22.34
CA THR A 1164 5.49 -33.30 21.41
C THR A 1164 5.06 -31.84 21.47
N GLU A 1165 3.75 -31.58 21.37
CA GLU A 1165 3.15 -30.25 21.48
C GLU A 1165 3.45 -29.57 22.83
N LYS A 1166 3.50 -30.35 23.92
CA LYS A 1166 3.96 -29.85 25.23
C LYS A 1166 5.47 -29.66 25.28
N SER A 1167 6.27 -30.59 24.77
CA SER A 1167 7.73 -30.67 24.94
C SER A 1167 8.52 -29.59 24.19
N GLU A 1168 8.01 -29.07 23.07
CA GLU A 1168 8.61 -27.93 22.36
C GLU A 1168 8.82 -26.71 23.29
N LEU A 1169 8.05 -26.62 24.38
CA LEU A 1169 8.11 -25.55 25.38
C LEU A 1169 9.07 -25.84 26.56
N TRP A 1170 9.42 -27.10 26.79
CA TRP A 1170 10.19 -27.56 27.96
C TRP A 1170 11.69 -27.67 27.66
N VAL A 1171 12.08 -27.83 26.39
CA VAL A 1171 13.48 -28.02 25.95
C VAL A 1171 14.34 -26.73 26.03
N HIS A 1172 13.75 -25.56 26.29
CA HIS A 1172 14.49 -24.28 26.36
C HIS A 1172 14.90 -23.84 27.78
N GLY A 1173 14.56 -24.61 28.82
CA GLY A 1173 14.96 -24.31 30.21
C GLY A 1173 16.47 -24.39 30.46
N ASP A 1174 17.19 -25.29 29.77
CA ASP A 1174 18.59 -25.59 30.12
C ASP A 1174 19.65 -24.65 29.52
N ARG A 1175 19.30 -23.78 28.57
CA ARG A 1175 20.32 -22.88 27.96
C ARG A 1175 20.55 -21.58 28.72
N HIS A 1176 19.63 -21.17 29.61
CA HIS A 1176 19.78 -19.92 30.36
C HIS A 1176 20.48 -20.08 31.72
N HIS A 1177 20.52 -21.29 32.30
CA HIS A 1177 21.19 -21.51 33.59
C HIS A 1177 22.72 -21.68 33.53
N SER A 1178 23.33 -21.75 32.33
CA SER A 1178 24.77 -22.01 32.21
C SER A 1178 25.67 -20.75 32.16
N ILE A 1179 25.13 -19.53 32.18
CA ILE A 1179 25.95 -18.30 32.00
C ILE A 1179 26.19 -17.52 33.30
N ASP A 1180 25.38 -17.66 34.35
CA ASP A 1180 25.54 -16.90 35.60
C ASP A 1180 26.22 -17.66 36.76
N GLY A 1181 26.78 -18.85 36.51
CA GLY A 1181 27.34 -19.73 37.54
C GLY A 1181 28.85 -19.64 37.80
N LYS A 1182 29.56 -18.61 37.33
CA LYS A 1182 31.02 -18.48 37.55
C LYS A 1182 31.43 -17.06 37.93
N GLU A 1183 31.00 -16.59 39.10
CA GLU A 1183 31.70 -15.53 39.84
C GLU A 1183 31.03 -15.36 41.21
N HIS A 1184 31.35 -16.23 42.18
CA HIS A 1184 31.35 -15.92 43.62
C HIS A 1184 31.74 -17.18 44.39
N ASP A 1185 33.04 -17.48 44.44
CA ASP A 1185 33.56 -18.37 45.47
C ASP A 1185 35.05 -18.09 45.73
N LYS A 1186 35.31 -16.85 46.17
CA LYS A 1186 36.52 -16.45 46.91
C LYS A 1186 36.14 -15.25 47.76
N ASP A 1187 35.73 -15.51 48.99
CA ASP A 1187 36.17 -14.81 50.19
C ASP A 1187 35.29 -15.25 51.36
N GLU A 1188 35.80 -16.19 52.17
CA GLU A 1188 35.80 -16.10 53.63
C GLU A 1188 36.44 -17.35 54.23
N LYS A 1189 37.72 -17.21 54.60
CA LYS A 1189 38.33 -17.96 55.70
C LYS A 1189 38.34 -17.03 56.91
N THR A 1190 37.45 -17.29 57.86
CA THR A 1190 37.77 -17.45 59.30
C THR A 1190 36.67 -18.29 59.92
#